data_AF-A0A6P2CQD0-F1
#
_entry.id   AF-A0A6P2CQD0-F1
#
_cell.length_a   1.000
_cell.length_b   1.000
_cell.length_c   1.000
_cell.angle_alpha   90.00
_cell.angle_beta   90.00
_cell.angle_gamma   90.00
#
_symmetry.space_group_name_H-M   'P 1'
#
loop_
_entity.id
_entity.type
_entity.pdbx_description
1 polymer ?
#
loop_
_entity_poly.entity_id
_entity_poly.type
_entity_poly.pdbx_seq_one_letter_code
_entity_poly.pdbx_strand_id
1 'polypeptide(L)'
;MKINIHKFVNSLFVHCFGFFLILSTLVVNALITPLTVVSAASDITPQYTNNDTGVFPTNSWTIPRQSNVINHQGGNILSGWDKTNTWNGDSNNTSNSYLKFGTDNNNPDYQIRKYAKETSTPGLYDVYLNAKGNEVKNIKPIDIVLVVDMSGSMNASVNGGNDRVGAARQGVKNFLQTINDARIGKYVNVGVVGFSSPGYISNSGTLSENIDSSDNPAHISRINNLLSKEFKGGTFTQLGVRTGQNMLTNDSNDHKKMMILLTDGVPTFSYKVTAATTIEGMDYGTSFSSNRDEPGFTSQLWRVSGRNRVPTSYSATGKIIRDTWPATLGESLLAKNQGTELHALGIQLSKDVGYTNNSSNTYLSDIQVREHMQLLASAGLYRDANSASDVETYLKNQAKDVLSQFNTVNQGTISDPLGSQFIYGDDTPTVKSVGDSVVQNLPTVTKSNGSISVSNINLGKDQEIQIHYQVHLNTESDNFKPDYWYQMNGKTTFTPTKDSNAVEFGVPSAKGPGTELKVIKQWQELTDSSKRPDSISFEVTRTMNNQSNDWRATGTLSKSDNWSKTFKQLNRNNQSVSLPAYDNKGGTFNYQVLNESTDGYVSSITNKTNESTITNTQYGLIIDKYASNSKNKLIGAEFIVKSTDGKQSYTLKDNQLQQLTPGDYTIQETKSPFGYQLDSTVYPITLTQDGKWSSSGQGINVKSPTTDGNGYKDGFSIATDKSNNTDKNNVVRFVKNDTFKKFDLTVNKVDKTTGNALKGAKFTLTDSDGKTSVYKETDPTSTFTFENLSSGTYTLKESKAPDGYIASKDVTMIISDDGSVKVTNNNGDWKSTLQNDAGNNQISLTVNNSNKTVFPSTGGTGIVRYMLIAGAFILIALGASGYYIFRIMRGNRS
;
A
#
# COMPACT_ATOMS: atom_id res chain seq x y z
N MET A 1 26.86 6.40 73.36
CA MET A 1 26.44 5.23 74.18
C MET A 1 25.39 4.48 73.35
N LYS A 2 25.57 3.21 72.95
CA LYS A 2 25.60 1.94 73.72
C LYS A 2 24.26 1.60 74.41
N ILE A 3 23.65 0.50 73.95
CA ILE A 3 22.90 -0.52 74.74
C ILE A 3 21.45 -0.08 75.17
N ASN A 4 20.39 -0.90 75.10
CA ASN A 4 20.26 -2.34 74.82
C ASN A 4 19.01 -2.74 73.97
N ILE A 5 18.92 -4.03 73.61
CA ILE A 5 17.82 -4.66 72.84
C ILE A 5 17.14 -5.81 73.64
N HIS A 6 15.80 -5.90 73.50
CA HIS A 6 14.86 -7.03 73.71
C HIS A 6 14.87 -7.94 74.98
N LYS A 7 13.64 -8.21 75.45
CA LYS A 7 13.08 -9.41 76.12
C LYS A 7 11.58 -9.11 76.40
N PHE A 8 10.56 -9.98 76.35
CA PHE A 8 10.32 -11.42 76.08
C PHE A 8 9.11 -11.48 75.10
N VAL A 9 9.03 -12.26 74.00
CA VAL A 9 9.03 -13.73 73.79
C VAL A 9 7.69 -14.45 74.07
N ASN A 10 6.93 -14.66 72.98
CA ASN A 10 6.08 -15.82 72.58
C ASN A 10 4.73 -16.21 73.24
N SER A 11 3.94 -16.84 72.34
CA SER A 11 2.90 -17.88 72.52
C SER A 11 1.45 -17.51 72.86
N LEU A 12 0.44 -18.29 72.43
CA LEU A 12 0.23 -19.17 71.25
C LEU A 12 -1.26 -19.64 71.27
N PHE A 13 -1.90 -19.78 70.10
CA PHE A 13 -3.23 -20.38 69.88
C PHE A 13 -4.45 -19.66 70.53
N VAL A 14 -5.73 -19.95 70.22
CA VAL A 14 -6.49 -20.15 68.95
C VAL A 14 -7.88 -20.73 69.30
N HIS A 15 -8.96 -20.06 68.85
CA HIS A 15 -10.39 -20.47 68.93
C HIS A 15 -10.99 -20.49 70.38
N CYS A 16 -12.31 -20.43 70.64
CA CYS A 16 -13.50 -20.66 69.80
C CYS A 16 -14.77 -19.95 70.37
N PHE A 17 -15.86 -19.89 69.58
CA PHE A 17 -17.26 -19.53 69.95
C PHE A 17 -17.62 -18.10 70.43
N GLY A 18 -18.88 -17.73 70.14
CA GLY A 18 -19.68 -16.61 70.66
C GLY A 18 -21.17 -16.87 70.30
N PHE A 19 -22.12 -15.98 70.65
CA PHE A 19 -23.43 -15.74 69.98
C PHE A 19 -24.37 -14.85 70.83
N PHE A 20 -24.99 -13.81 70.21
CA PHE A 20 -26.28 -13.13 70.49
C PHE A 20 -26.38 -11.96 69.45
N LEU A 21 -27.47 -11.56 68.78
CA LEU A 21 -28.94 -11.71 68.86
C LEU A 21 -29.62 -10.76 69.90
N ILE A 22 -30.69 -10.01 69.59
CA ILE A 22 -31.49 -9.94 68.34
C ILE A 22 -32.00 -8.51 67.98
N LEU A 23 -32.86 -8.43 66.96
CA LEU A 23 -33.26 -7.34 66.05
C LEU A 23 -34.66 -6.72 66.38
N SER A 24 -35.07 -5.69 65.61
CA SER A 24 -36.45 -5.14 65.40
C SER A 24 -37.01 -4.17 66.48
N THR A 25 -37.81 -3.11 66.22
CA THR A 25 -38.25 -2.29 65.03
C THR A 25 -38.83 -0.94 65.59
N LEU A 26 -39.54 0.03 64.95
CA LEU A 26 -40.24 0.22 63.66
C LEU A 26 -40.41 1.75 63.32
N VAL A 27 -40.67 2.09 62.04
CA VAL A 27 -41.33 3.31 61.45
C VAL A 27 -41.32 4.66 62.21
N VAL A 28 -40.69 5.67 61.57
CA VAL A 28 -41.39 6.85 60.98
C VAL A 28 -40.77 7.09 59.59
N ASN A 29 -41.56 7.43 58.57
CA ASN A 29 -41.06 7.68 57.22
C ASN A 29 -41.76 8.91 56.61
N ALA A 30 -41.08 10.05 56.58
CA ALA A 30 -41.58 11.28 55.96
C ALA A 30 -40.45 12.26 55.59
N LEU A 31 -40.50 12.80 54.37
CA LEU A 31 -39.85 14.05 53.94
C LEU A 31 -38.34 14.20 54.23
N ILE A 32 -37.54 13.27 53.71
CA ILE A 32 -36.30 13.66 53.03
C ILE A 32 -36.44 13.22 51.57
N THR A 33 -36.83 14.14 50.70
CA THR A 33 -36.59 13.95 49.26
C THR A 33 -35.09 13.95 49.05
N PRO A 34 -34.47 12.89 48.49
CA PRO A 34 -33.18 13.09 47.86
C PRO A 34 -33.39 14.16 46.78
N LEU A 35 -32.51 15.16 46.69
CA LEU A 35 -32.38 15.88 45.44
C LEU A 35 -31.89 14.86 44.42
N THR A 36 -32.80 14.39 43.56
CA THR A 36 -32.43 13.78 42.30
C THR A 36 -31.64 14.83 41.53
N VAL A 37 -30.31 14.75 41.59
CA VAL A 37 -29.44 15.64 40.84
C VAL A 37 -29.75 15.41 39.37
N VAL A 38 -30.47 16.37 38.78
CA VAL A 38 -30.88 16.31 37.39
C VAL A 38 -29.61 16.28 36.53
N SER A 39 -29.70 15.54 35.42
CA SER A 39 -28.63 15.20 34.49
C SER A 39 -27.59 16.29 34.24
N ALA A 40 -26.34 15.85 34.13
CA ALA A 40 -25.16 16.63 33.75
C ALA A 40 -25.41 17.80 32.77
N ALA A 41 -24.83 18.96 33.11
CA ALA A 41 -24.35 19.88 32.08
C ALA A 41 -23.16 19.19 31.39
N SER A 42 -23.38 18.68 30.18
CA SER A 42 -22.34 17.99 29.42
C SER A 42 -21.32 18.98 28.87
N ASP A 43 -20.05 18.75 29.16
CA ASP A 43 -18.97 19.28 28.32
C ASP A 43 -19.18 18.82 26.86
N ILE A 44 -18.97 19.73 25.91
CA ILE A 44 -19.09 19.48 24.46
C ILE A 44 -17.78 19.01 23.83
N THR A 45 -16.79 18.62 24.63
CA THR A 45 -15.65 17.80 24.19
C THR A 45 -16.16 16.57 23.42
N PRO A 46 -15.81 16.41 22.12
CA PRO A 46 -16.25 15.31 21.27
C PRO A 46 -15.99 13.92 21.84
N GLN A 47 -16.93 12.99 21.61
CA GLN A 47 -16.88 11.63 22.14
C GLN A 47 -16.86 10.60 21.01
N TYR A 48 -16.13 9.50 21.22
CA TYR A 48 -15.88 8.49 20.19
C TYR A 48 -16.20 7.08 20.70
N THR A 49 -16.94 6.33 19.88
CA THR A 49 -17.21 4.91 20.07
C THR A 49 -16.03 4.13 19.53
N ASN A 50 -15.55 3.15 20.28
CA ASN A 50 -14.49 2.22 19.87
C ASN A 50 -15.00 0.78 20.06
N ASN A 51 -15.11 0.01 18.96
CA ASN A 51 -15.55 -1.38 18.97
C ASN A 51 -14.96 -2.17 17.78
N ASP A 52 -15.43 -3.39 17.55
CA ASP A 52 -14.93 -4.27 16.47
C ASP A 52 -15.07 -3.68 15.06
N THR A 53 -15.97 -2.71 14.85
CA THR A 53 -16.13 -1.97 13.59
C THR A 53 -15.31 -0.68 13.54
N GLY A 54 -14.51 -0.39 14.56
CA GLY A 54 -13.52 0.70 14.58
C GLY A 54 -13.85 1.86 15.51
N VAL A 55 -13.18 3.00 15.25
CA VAL A 55 -13.28 4.23 16.05
C VAL A 55 -13.99 5.31 15.24
N PHE A 56 -15.08 5.84 15.78
CA PHE A 56 -15.93 6.85 15.11
C PHE A 56 -16.68 7.73 16.13
N PRO A 57 -17.14 8.94 15.75
CA PRO A 57 -17.97 9.80 16.60
C PRO A 57 -19.17 9.08 17.22
N THR A 58 -19.35 9.18 18.54
CA THR A 58 -20.53 8.63 19.25
C THR A 58 -21.80 9.42 18.90
N ASN A 59 -21.66 10.73 18.73
CA ASN A 59 -22.75 11.63 18.32
C ASN A 59 -22.46 12.07 16.89
N SER A 60 -23.01 11.33 15.93
CA SER A 60 -22.54 11.30 14.54
C SER A 60 -23.55 11.81 13.51
N TRP A 61 -23.06 12.21 12.34
CA TRP A 61 -23.87 12.44 11.16
C TRP A 61 -23.18 11.96 9.87
N THR A 62 -23.98 11.70 8.84
CA THR A 62 -23.52 11.19 7.54
C THR A 62 -23.99 12.05 6.38
N ILE A 63 -23.20 12.06 5.30
CA ILE A 63 -23.57 12.72 4.04
C ILE A 63 -24.44 11.75 3.22
N PRO A 64 -25.61 12.17 2.70
CA PRO A 64 -26.47 11.31 1.89
C PRO A 64 -25.72 10.63 0.75
N ARG A 65 -25.86 9.30 0.64
CA ARG A 65 -25.18 8.41 -0.31
C ARG A 65 -23.66 8.21 -0.11
N GLN A 66 -23.07 8.71 0.97
CA GLN A 66 -21.68 8.39 1.36
C GLN A 66 -21.67 7.52 2.62
N SER A 67 -21.44 6.22 2.46
CA SER A 67 -21.41 5.22 3.55
C SER A 67 -20.04 5.06 4.23
N ASN A 68 -19.01 5.68 3.66
CA ASN A 68 -17.61 5.44 4.01
C ASN A 68 -17.01 6.57 4.85
N VAL A 69 -17.78 7.62 5.14
CA VAL A 69 -17.37 8.76 5.99
C VAL A 69 -18.44 9.05 7.03
N ILE A 70 -18.01 9.34 8.25
CA ILE A 70 -18.87 9.67 9.39
C ILE A 70 -18.27 10.84 10.18
N ASN A 71 -19.09 11.84 10.44
CA ASN A 71 -18.69 13.14 10.99
C ASN A 71 -19.29 13.34 12.39
N HIS A 72 -18.69 14.18 13.23
CA HIS A 72 -19.22 14.50 14.56
C HIS A 72 -20.31 15.59 14.47
N GLN A 73 -21.36 15.49 15.30
CA GLN A 73 -22.40 16.51 15.43
C GLN A 73 -21.88 17.81 16.04
N GLY A 74 -22.61 18.91 15.83
CA GLY A 74 -22.42 20.14 16.57
C GLY A 74 -23.11 20.06 17.94
N GLY A 75 -23.01 21.14 18.72
CA GLY A 75 -23.58 21.20 20.06
C GLY A 75 -23.20 22.47 20.81
N ASN A 76 -23.74 22.61 22.02
CA ASN A 76 -23.43 23.69 22.97
C ASN A 76 -23.60 23.20 24.42
N ILE A 77 -23.00 23.91 25.37
CA ILE A 77 -22.98 23.51 26.79
C ILE A 77 -24.35 23.52 27.50
N LEU A 78 -25.38 24.17 26.93
CA LEU A 78 -26.70 24.31 27.55
C LEU A 78 -27.72 23.26 27.06
N SER A 79 -27.58 22.75 25.83
CA SER A 79 -28.51 21.79 25.23
C SER A 79 -27.84 20.48 24.76
N GLY A 80 -26.52 20.35 24.91
CA GLY A 80 -25.76 19.22 24.38
C GLY A 80 -25.69 19.23 22.85
N TRP A 81 -25.68 18.02 22.27
CA TRP A 81 -25.53 17.80 20.83
C TRP A 81 -26.77 18.23 20.02
N ASP A 82 -26.53 18.70 18.78
CA ASP A 82 -27.54 19.33 17.93
C ASP A 82 -28.56 18.36 17.30
N LYS A 83 -28.31 17.04 17.36
CA LYS A 83 -29.16 15.96 16.79
C LYS A 83 -29.30 16.01 15.27
N THR A 84 -28.42 16.73 14.58
CA THR A 84 -28.37 16.83 13.11
C THR A 84 -27.77 15.55 12.53
N ASN A 85 -28.57 14.50 12.37
CA ASN A 85 -28.07 13.19 11.95
C ASN A 85 -27.62 13.11 10.47
N THR A 86 -27.98 14.06 9.61
CA THR A 86 -27.52 14.10 8.20
C THR A 86 -27.68 15.50 7.56
N TRP A 87 -26.74 15.88 6.67
CA TRP A 87 -26.87 17.01 5.73
C TRP A 87 -25.88 16.86 4.56
N ASN A 88 -25.93 17.74 3.55
CA ASN A 88 -25.26 17.55 2.25
C ASN A 88 -23.72 17.73 2.24
N GLY A 89 -23.11 18.18 3.34
CA GLY A 89 -21.67 18.43 3.43
C GLY A 89 -21.14 19.53 2.48
N ASP A 90 -21.98 20.48 2.07
CA ASP A 90 -21.57 21.65 1.27
C ASP A 90 -20.59 22.53 2.06
N SER A 91 -19.41 22.80 1.48
CA SER A 91 -18.35 23.59 2.11
C SER A 91 -18.69 25.08 2.23
N ASN A 92 -19.74 25.55 1.57
CA ASN A 92 -20.27 26.91 1.74
C ASN A 92 -21.27 27.03 2.91
N ASN A 93 -21.62 25.93 3.59
CA ASN A 93 -22.52 25.97 4.73
C ASN A 93 -21.83 26.52 6.00
N THR A 94 -22.35 27.60 6.58
CA THR A 94 -21.87 28.23 7.83
C THR A 94 -22.79 27.99 9.04
N SER A 95 -23.73 27.05 8.96
CA SER A 95 -24.79 26.85 9.98
C SER A 95 -24.78 25.49 10.69
N ASN A 96 -24.46 24.39 10.01
CA ASN A 96 -24.72 23.03 10.47
C ASN A 96 -23.50 22.43 11.18
N SER A 97 -23.75 21.66 12.25
CA SER A 97 -22.74 20.83 12.94
C SER A 97 -21.58 21.61 13.57
N TYR A 98 -21.82 22.82 14.07
CA TYR A 98 -20.84 23.61 14.83
C TYR A 98 -20.86 23.27 16.32
N LEU A 99 -19.68 23.13 16.91
CA LEU A 99 -19.45 23.18 18.35
C LEU A 99 -19.39 24.67 18.76
N LYS A 100 -20.34 25.10 19.59
CA LYS A 100 -20.54 26.50 20.00
C LYS A 100 -20.09 26.71 21.45
N PHE A 101 -19.21 27.68 21.67
CA PHE A 101 -18.61 27.97 22.97
C PHE A 101 -19.05 29.33 23.50
N GLY A 102 -18.99 29.50 24.82
CA GLY A 102 -19.48 30.68 25.53
C GLY A 102 -20.82 30.48 26.22
N THR A 103 -21.32 31.54 26.86
CA THR A 103 -22.51 31.49 27.74
C THR A 103 -23.85 31.76 27.04
N ASP A 104 -23.85 32.06 25.75
CA ASP A 104 -25.06 32.34 24.95
C ASP A 104 -25.06 31.50 23.67
N ASN A 105 -26.07 30.65 23.51
CA ASN A 105 -26.23 29.75 22.36
C ASN A 105 -26.59 30.46 21.05
N ASN A 106 -27.29 31.58 21.14
CA ASN A 106 -27.75 32.36 20.00
C ASN A 106 -26.64 33.26 19.47
N ASN A 107 -25.74 33.69 20.36
CA ASN A 107 -24.60 34.55 20.07
C ASN A 107 -23.33 33.99 20.74
N PRO A 108 -22.77 32.85 20.28
CA PRO A 108 -21.62 32.20 20.92
C PRO A 108 -20.36 33.08 20.86
N ASP A 109 -19.45 32.90 21.81
CA ASP A 109 -18.19 33.66 21.84
C ASP A 109 -17.30 33.29 20.64
N TYR A 110 -17.26 32.00 20.33
CA TYR A 110 -16.72 31.46 19.08
C TYR A 110 -17.39 30.11 18.79
N GLN A 111 -17.35 29.69 17.53
CA GLN A 111 -17.82 28.37 17.13
C GLN A 111 -16.87 27.72 16.13
N ILE A 112 -16.66 26.41 16.26
CA ILE A 112 -15.76 25.65 15.40
C ILE A 112 -16.48 24.41 14.83
N ARG A 113 -16.03 23.95 13.68
CA ARG A 113 -16.50 22.70 13.07
C ARG A 113 -15.36 22.02 12.35
N LYS A 114 -15.32 20.70 12.43
CA LYS A 114 -14.53 19.87 11.53
C LYS A 114 -15.41 18.76 10.95
N TYR A 115 -15.26 18.50 9.67
CA TYR A 115 -15.93 17.38 8.99
C TYR A 115 -15.16 16.99 7.74
N ALA A 116 -15.49 15.82 7.20
CA ALA A 116 -14.96 15.34 5.93
C ALA A 116 -16.05 14.85 4.99
N LYS A 117 -15.69 14.70 3.72
CA LYS A 117 -16.55 14.32 2.60
C LYS A 117 -15.78 13.46 1.62
N GLU A 118 -16.36 12.34 1.20
CA GLU A 118 -15.74 11.48 0.19
C GLU A 118 -15.80 12.17 -1.18
N THR A 119 -14.72 12.10 -1.95
CA THR A 119 -14.67 12.65 -3.31
C THR A 119 -15.24 11.66 -4.33
N SER A 120 -15.10 11.93 -5.63
CA SER A 120 -15.35 10.93 -6.67
C SER A 120 -14.29 9.82 -6.74
N THR A 121 -13.14 10.01 -6.10
CA THR A 121 -12.03 9.05 -6.05
C THR A 121 -12.16 8.21 -4.77
N PRO A 122 -12.26 6.86 -4.86
CA PRO A 122 -12.42 6.01 -3.69
C PRO A 122 -11.31 6.23 -2.66
N GLY A 123 -11.68 6.37 -1.39
CA GLY A 123 -10.73 6.55 -0.30
C GLY A 123 -10.05 7.93 -0.22
N LEU A 124 -10.34 8.86 -1.14
CA LEU A 124 -9.91 10.26 -1.06
C LEU A 124 -11.02 11.11 -0.47
N TYR A 125 -10.71 11.85 0.60
CA TYR A 125 -11.64 12.69 1.34
C TYR A 125 -11.18 14.15 1.37
N ASP A 126 -12.11 15.06 1.06
CA ASP A 126 -11.99 16.48 1.42
C ASP A 126 -12.22 16.63 2.93
N VAL A 127 -11.35 17.39 3.61
CA VAL A 127 -11.49 17.73 5.03
C VAL A 127 -11.59 19.24 5.19
N TYR A 128 -12.56 19.70 5.97
CA TYR A 128 -12.82 21.11 6.23
C TYR A 128 -12.76 21.42 7.72
N LEU A 129 -12.03 22.47 8.09
CA LEU A 129 -12.08 23.07 9.43
C LEU A 129 -12.63 24.50 9.29
N ASN A 130 -13.70 24.79 10.00
CA ASN A 130 -14.28 26.14 10.11
C ASN A 130 -14.06 26.68 11.52
N ALA A 131 -13.74 27.96 11.64
CA ALA A 131 -13.70 28.69 12.91
C ALA A 131 -14.28 30.10 12.72
N LYS A 132 -15.35 30.43 13.47
CA LYS A 132 -16.04 31.74 13.49
C LYS A 132 -15.82 32.41 14.84
N GLY A 133 -15.39 33.67 14.81
CA GLY A 133 -15.23 34.52 16.00
C GLY A 133 -16.44 35.41 16.28
N ASN A 134 -16.30 36.25 17.30
CA ASN A 134 -17.29 37.24 17.70
C ASN A 134 -16.64 38.43 18.43
N GLU A 135 -17.46 39.39 18.86
CA GLU A 135 -17.07 40.42 19.83
C GLU A 135 -17.00 39.85 21.25
N VAL A 136 -16.01 40.28 22.04
CA VAL A 136 -15.98 40.01 23.48
C VAL A 136 -17.21 40.65 24.14
N LYS A 137 -17.92 39.92 25.01
CA LYS A 137 -19.14 40.41 25.67
C LYS A 137 -18.88 41.32 26.86
N ASN A 138 -17.84 41.02 27.65
CA ASN A 138 -17.43 41.78 28.83
C ASN A 138 -16.19 42.62 28.51
N ILE A 139 -16.34 43.62 27.66
CA ILE A 139 -15.23 44.50 27.27
C ILE A 139 -14.90 45.46 28.41
N LYS A 140 -13.66 45.39 28.91
CA LYS A 140 -13.03 46.53 29.58
C LYS A 140 -12.56 47.52 28.50
N PRO A 141 -12.83 48.83 28.65
CA PRO A 141 -12.30 49.81 27.74
C PRO A 141 -10.76 49.84 27.70
N ILE A 142 -10.23 50.54 26.69
CA ILE A 142 -8.81 50.92 26.58
C ILE A 142 -8.72 52.45 26.60
N ASP A 143 -7.81 53.00 27.40
CA ASP A 143 -7.58 54.44 27.46
C ASP A 143 -6.30 54.78 26.67
N ILE A 144 -6.43 55.67 25.70
CA ILE A 144 -5.37 55.99 24.74
C ILE A 144 -5.11 57.50 24.77
N VAL A 145 -3.87 57.93 25.02
CA VAL A 145 -3.50 59.35 24.87
C VAL A 145 -2.62 59.57 23.65
N LEU A 146 -3.13 60.35 22.70
CA LEU A 146 -2.40 60.79 21.50
C LEU A 146 -1.58 62.02 21.87
N VAL A 147 -0.25 61.86 21.92
CA VAL A 147 0.70 62.93 22.27
C VAL A 147 1.26 63.49 20.96
N VAL A 148 0.77 64.66 20.55
CA VAL A 148 1.01 65.24 19.23
C VAL A 148 1.97 66.43 19.34
N ASP A 149 3.07 66.37 18.60
CA ASP A 149 3.99 67.47 18.44
C ASP A 149 3.34 68.62 17.66
N MET A 150 3.28 69.79 18.28
CA MET A 150 2.77 71.04 17.72
C MET A 150 3.86 72.12 17.62
N SER A 151 5.13 71.71 17.55
CA SER A 151 6.28 72.59 17.31
C SER A 151 6.28 73.19 15.89
N GLY A 152 7.21 74.13 15.66
CA GLY A 152 7.39 74.76 14.36
C GLY A 152 7.99 73.85 13.29
N SER A 153 8.78 72.82 13.64
CA SER A 153 9.38 71.89 12.66
C SER A 153 8.33 71.00 11.98
N MET A 154 7.20 70.75 12.63
CA MET A 154 6.05 70.10 12.02
C MET A 154 5.41 70.93 10.89
N ASN A 155 5.62 72.25 10.87
CA ASN A 155 4.97 73.17 9.93
C ASN A 155 5.67 73.19 8.56
N ALA A 156 4.89 73.01 7.48
CA ALA A 156 5.38 72.99 6.09
C ALA A 156 6.21 74.25 5.71
N SER A 157 5.89 75.40 6.31
CA SER A 157 6.61 76.67 6.09
C SER A 157 8.03 76.70 6.67
N VAL A 158 8.38 75.74 7.54
CA VAL A 158 9.66 75.66 8.26
C VAL A 158 10.50 74.46 7.80
N ASN A 159 9.86 73.35 7.41
CA ASN A 159 10.51 72.08 7.09
C ASN A 159 10.73 71.79 5.58
N GLY A 160 10.64 72.82 4.73
CA GLY A 160 10.84 72.69 3.28
C GLY A 160 9.62 72.21 2.49
N GLY A 161 8.40 72.37 3.02
CA GLY A 161 7.15 72.13 2.30
C GLY A 161 6.43 70.81 2.64
N ASN A 162 6.85 70.08 3.67
CA ASN A 162 6.22 68.83 4.09
C ASN A 162 5.03 69.09 5.03
N ASP A 163 3.82 68.69 4.63
CA ASP A 163 2.60 68.87 5.44
C ASP A 163 2.45 67.80 6.55
N ARG A 164 3.37 67.81 7.51
CA ARG A 164 3.31 66.95 8.71
C ARG A 164 2.11 67.30 9.60
N VAL A 165 1.67 68.58 9.57
CA VAL A 165 0.50 69.07 10.31
C VAL A 165 -0.80 68.46 9.76
N GLY A 166 -1.02 68.54 8.46
CA GLY A 166 -2.17 67.92 7.79
C GLY A 166 -2.18 66.40 7.98
N ALA A 167 -1.03 65.75 7.82
CA ALA A 167 -0.85 64.33 8.05
C ALA A 167 -1.24 63.90 9.48
N ALA A 168 -0.78 64.62 10.50
CA ALA A 168 -1.13 64.36 11.90
C ALA A 168 -2.63 64.57 12.15
N ARG A 169 -3.22 65.67 11.66
CA ARG A 169 -4.65 65.97 11.79
C ARG A 169 -5.53 64.92 11.14
N GLN A 170 -5.27 64.59 9.87
CA GLN A 170 -6.06 63.63 9.11
C GLN A 170 -5.84 62.20 9.63
N GLY A 171 -4.62 61.86 10.07
CA GLY A 171 -4.32 60.57 10.71
C GLY A 171 -5.07 60.37 12.03
N VAL A 172 -5.13 61.38 12.92
CA VAL A 172 -5.92 61.32 14.17
C VAL A 172 -7.43 61.22 13.88
N LYS A 173 -7.91 61.94 12.87
CA LYS A 173 -9.30 61.82 12.41
C LYS A 173 -9.61 60.43 11.86
N ASN A 174 -8.72 59.85 11.05
CA ASN A 174 -8.83 58.49 10.51
C ASN A 174 -8.82 57.43 11.64
N PHE A 175 -8.01 57.63 12.69
CA PHE A 175 -7.94 56.74 13.87
C PHE A 175 -9.29 56.69 14.59
N LEU A 176 -9.81 57.85 15.00
CA LEU A 176 -11.12 57.97 15.68
C LEU A 176 -12.26 57.44 14.81
N GLN A 177 -12.26 57.75 13.51
CA GLN A 177 -13.27 57.22 12.59
C GLN A 177 -13.19 55.69 12.46
N THR A 178 -11.99 55.10 12.35
CA THR A 178 -11.84 53.63 12.23
C THR A 178 -12.39 52.89 13.45
N ILE A 179 -12.28 53.50 14.64
CA ILE A 179 -12.80 52.97 15.91
C ILE A 179 -14.34 53.04 15.97
N ASN A 180 -14.92 54.14 15.48
CA ASN A 180 -16.37 54.35 15.50
C ASN A 180 -17.10 53.62 14.36
N ASP A 181 -16.50 53.52 13.17
CA ASP A 181 -17.03 52.71 12.05
C ASP A 181 -17.11 51.22 12.46
N ALA A 182 -16.21 50.75 13.33
CA ALA A 182 -16.23 49.43 13.96
C ALA A 182 -17.24 49.30 15.13
N ARG A 183 -17.98 50.37 15.48
CA ARG A 183 -19.03 50.43 16.53
C ARG A 183 -18.56 50.11 17.96
N ILE A 184 -17.26 50.20 18.23
CA ILE A 184 -16.67 49.98 19.57
C ILE A 184 -16.27 51.27 20.30
N GLY A 185 -16.60 52.46 19.78
CA GLY A 185 -16.12 53.75 20.34
C GLY A 185 -16.39 53.94 21.84
N LYS A 186 -17.50 53.39 22.35
CA LYS A 186 -17.87 53.32 23.78
C LYS A 186 -16.93 52.47 24.67
N TYR A 187 -15.94 51.81 24.07
CA TYR A 187 -14.92 50.98 24.71
C TYR A 187 -13.49 51.46 24.39
N VAL A 188 -13.33 52.58 23.71
CA VAL A 188 -12.01 53.19 23.46
C VAL A 188 -12.08 54.64 23.85
N ASN A 189 -11.50 54.97 24.99
CA ASN A 189 -11.49 56.35 25.50
C ASN A 189 -10.21 57.03 24.98
N VAL A 190 -10.32 58.24 24.44
CA VAL A 190 -9.18 58.94 23.83
C VAL A 190 -8.94 60.26 24.52
N GLY A 191 -7.71 60.51 24.96
CA GLY A 191 -7.22 61.83 25.32
C GLY A 191 -6.26 62.36 24.26
N VAL A 192 -6.12 63.68 24.15
CA VAL A 192 -5.16 64.29 23.22
C VAL A 192 -4.35 65.37 23.92
N VAL A 193 -3.03 65.29 23.78
CA VAL A 193 -2.06 66.24 24.31
C VAL A 193 -1.24 66.81 23.16
N GLY A 194 -1.54 68.04 22.76
CA GLY A 194 -0.68 68.82 21.89
C GLY A 194 0.45 69.48 22.68
N PHE A 195 1.71 69.37 22.25
CA PHE A 195 2.86 69.95 22.97
C PHE A 195 3.78 70.79 22.08
N SER A 196 4.38 71.81 22.69
CA SER A 196 5.42 72.70 22.11
C SER A 196 6.15 73.39 23.28
N SER A 197 6.86 74.49 23.04
CA SER A 197 7.48 75.32 24.08
C SER A 197 6.48 76.28 24.77
N PRO A 198 6.68 76.62 26.06
CA PRO A 198 5.84 77.59 26.77
C PRO A 198 5.73 78.94 26.06
N GLY A 199 4.53 79.50 26.00
CA GLY A 199 4.22 80.79 25.37
C GLY A 199 3.83 80.74 23.89
N TYR A 200 3.85 79.56 23.24
CA TYR A 200 3.58 79.43 21.79
C TYR A 200 2.18 78.92 21.46
N ILE A 201 1.86 77.66 21.79
CA ILE A 201 0.51 77.09 21.63
C ILE A 201 -0.39 77.37 22.84
N SER A 202 0.23 77.63 24.00
CA SER A 202 -0.38 78.05 25.26
C SER A 202 0.70 78.59 26.20
N ASN A 203 0.30 79.20 27.32
CA ASN A 203 1.25 79.65 28.36
C ASN A 203 2.01 78.49 29.02
N SER A 204 1.44 77.28 29.09
CA SER A 204 2.11 76.09 29.65
C SER A 204 3.05 75.41 28.65
N GLY A 205 2.85 75.62 27.34
CA GLY A 205 3.48 74.84 26.28
C GLY A 205 2.68 73.59 25.86
N THR A 206 1.52 73.35 26.48
CA THR A 206 0.62 72.22 26.16
C THR A 206 -0.82 72.65 25.95
N LEU A 207 -1.53 71.86 25.16
CA LEU A 207 -2.98 71.90 24.99
C LEU A 207 -3.52 70.49 25.21
N SER A 208 -4.58 70.34 26.00
CA SER A 208 -5.15 69.03 26.34
C SER A 208 -6.66 69.00 26.16
N GLU A 209 -7.14 67.90 25.55
CA GLU A 209 -8.51 67.43 25.65
C GLU A 209 -8.46 66.13 26.46
N ASN A 210 -9.24 66.04 27.53
CA ASN A 210 -9.20 64.91 28.47
C ASN A 210 -9.76 63.63 27.83
N ILE A 211 -9.41 62.50 28.44
CA ILE A 211 -9.95 61.17 28.10
C ILE A 211 -11.49 61.19 28.23
N ASP A 212 -12.16 60.85 27.13
CA ASP A 212 -13.61 60.68 27.00
C ASP A 212 -13.86 59.61 25.91
N SER A 213 -15.08 59.09 25.77
CA SER A 213 -15.42 58.03 24.82
C SER A 213 -15.22 58.49 23.37
N SER A 214 -14.58 57.65 22.53
CA SER A 214 -14.44 57.92 21.09
C SER A 214 -15.79 58.09 20.39
N ASP A 215 -16.86 57.49 20.92
CA ASP A 215 -18.22 57.56 20.37
C ASP A 215 -18.91 58.92 20.63
N ASN A 216 -18.36 59.77 21.51
CA ASN A 216 -18.93 61.08 21.84
C ASN A 216 -18.64 62.14 20.75
N PRO A 217 -19.61 62.57 19.93
CA PRO A 217 -19.33 63.46 18.80
C PRO A 217 -18.88 64.86 19.22
N ALA A 218 -19.28 65.32 20.41
CA ALA A 218 -18.84 66.59 20.96
C ALA A 218 -17.35 66.53 21.37
N HIS A 219 -16.88 65.40 21.89
CA HIS A 219 -15.47 65.17 22.21
C HIS A 219 -14.60 65.05 20.96
N ILE A 220 -15.02 64.29 19.95
CA ILE A 220 -14.35 64.26 18.62
C ILE A 220 -14.20 65.68 18.06
N SER A 221 -15.25 66.51 18.18
CA SER A 221 -15.21 67.92 17.75
C SER A 221 -14.19 68.75 18.55
N ARG A 222 -14.09 68.56 19.87
CA ARG A 222 -13.06 69.23 20.72
C ARG A 222 -11.64 68.79 20.35
N ILE A 223 -11.39 67.49 20.10
CA ILE A 223 -10.10 66.98 19.59
C ILE A 223 -9.71 67.67 18.28
N ASN A 224 -10.61 67.66 17.30
CA ASN A 224 -10.32 68.23 15.97
C ASN A 224 -10.10 69.75 16.06
N ASN A 225 -10.84 70.45 16.92
CA ASN A 225 -10.63 71.88 17.19
C ASN A 225 -9.27 72.15 17.86
N LEU A 226 -8.88 71.37 18.87
CA LEU A 226 -7.57 71.46 19.52
C LEU A 226 -6.43 71.36 18.50
N LEU A 227 -6.47 70.35 17.63
CA LEU A 227 -5.45 70.11 16.60
C LEU A 227 -5.57 71.08 15.41
N SER A 228 -6.68 71.79 15.23
CA SER A 228 -6.85 72.80 14.15
C SER A 228 -5.98 74.05 14.34
N LYS A 229 -5.50 74.30 15.56
CA LYS A 229 -4.63 75.42 15.90
C LYS A 229 -3.28 75.35 15.17
N GLU A 230 -2.62 76.49 15.06
CA GLU A 230 -1.30 76.64 14.44
C GLU A 230 -0.21 75.87 15.21
N PHE A 231 0.59 75.07 14.50
CA PHE A 231 1.75 74.37 15.04
C PHE A 231 2.96 75.31 14.94
N LYS A 232 3.54 75.66 16.09
CA LYS A 232 4.63 76.65 16.26
C LYS A 232 5.30 76.52 17.63
N GLY A 233 6.57 76.91 17.70
CA GLY A 233 7.41 76.86 18.91
C GLY A 233 8.47 75.76 18.85
N GLY A 234 9.17 75.53 19.95
CA GLY A 234 10.15 74.44 20.10
C GLY A 234 9.53 73.12 20.54
N THR A 235 10.37 72.08 20.60
CA THR A 235 9.92 70.70 20.72
C THR A 235 10.16 70.19 22.14
N PHE A 236 9.17 70.31 23.03
CA PHE A 236 9.29 69.90 24.44
C PHE A 236 8.70 68.50 24.67
N THR A 237 9.26 67.48 24.00
CA THR A 237 8.73 66.10 23.99
C THR A 237 8.54 65.52 25.39
N GLN A 238 9.45 65.81 26.32
CA GLN A 238 9.28 65.44 27.74
C GLN A 238 7.98 65.98 28.35
N LEU A 239 7.60 67.24 28.08
CA LEU A 239 6.38 67.84 28.62
C LEU A 239 5.13 67.18 28.01
N GLY A 240 5.17 66.83 26.72
CA GLY A 240 4.15 66.04 26.04
C GLY A 240 3.94 64.68 26.71
N VAL A 241 5.00 63.89 26.84
CA VAL A 241 4.97 62.56 27.49
C VAL A 241 4.50 62.65 28.94
N ARG A 242 5.03 63.59 29.74
CA ARG A 242 4.60 63.81 31.13
C ARG A 242 3.11 64.15 31.23
N THR A 243 2.63 65.04 30.37
CA THR A 243 1.23 65.48 30.38
C THR A 243 0.28 64.36 29.95
N GLY A 244 0.69 63.53 28.98
CA GLY A 244 -0.04 62.32 28.60
C GLY A 244 -0.06 61.24 29.69
N GLN A 245 1.08 61.02 30.37
CA GLN A 245 1.14 60.07 31.48
C GLN A 245 0.28 60.53 32.66
N ASN A 246 0.32 61.82 33.01
CA ASN A 246 -0.55 62.39 34.04
C ASN A 246 -2.04 62.22 33.67
N MET A 247 -2.40 62.38 32.39
CA MET A 247 -3.77 62.16 31.92
C MET A 247 -4.21 60.70 32.07
N LEU A 248 -3.38 59.73 31.69
CA LEU A 248 -3.64 58.28 31.87
C LEU A 248 -3.72 57.87 33.35
N THR A 249 -2.93 58.50 34.21
CA THR A 249 -2.81 58.18 35.65
C THR A 249 -3.91 58.84 36.49
N ASN A 250 -4.42 60.00 36.07
CA ASN A 250 -5.56 60.66 36.70
C ASN A 250 -6.87 59.86 36.54
N ASP A 251 -6.98 59.05 35.49
CA ASP A 251 -8.13 58.14 35.29
C ASP A 251 -7.87 56.81 36.02
N SER A 252 -8.31 56.74 37.29
CA SER A 252 -7.97 55.67 38.24
C SER A 252 -8.71 54.34 38.04
N ASN A 253 -9.08 54.03 36.80
CA ASN A 253 -9.69 52.75 36.40
C ASN A 253 -8.62 51.65 36.20
N ASP A 254 -9.06 50.43 35.87
CA ASP A 254 -8.17 49.28 35.58
C ASP A 254 -8.10 48.90 34.07
N HIS A 255 -8.36 49.87 33.19
CA HIS A 255 -8.24 49.75 31.74
C HIS A 255 -6.77 49.65 31.31
N LYS A 256 -6.53 49.07 30.13
CA LYS A 256 -5.21 49.14 29.48
C LYS A 256 -4.89 50.61 29.14
N LYS A 257 -3.72 51.08 29.59
CA LYS A 257 -3.21 52.44 29.35
C LYS A 257 -2.24 52.44 28.17
N MET A 258 -2.53 53.24 27.13
CA MET A 258 -1.73 53.35 25.92
C MET A 258 -1.37 54.82 25.64
N MET A 259 -0.17 55.07 25.14
CA MET A 259 0.25 56.39 24.68
C MET A 259 0.81 56.29 23.25
N ILE A 260 0.38 57.18 22.35
CA ILE A 260 0.89 57.22 20.98
C ILE A 260 1.54 58.59 20.74
N LEU A 261 2.88 58.62 20.72
CA LEU A 261 3.67 59.82 20.46
C LEU A 261 3.88 60.04 18.96
N LEU A 262 3.57 61.23 18.46
CA LEU A 262 3.77 61.68 17.07
C LEU A 262 4.68 62.91 17.08
N THR A 263 5.90 62.83 16.54
CA THR A 263 6.89 63.92 16.56
C THR A 263 7.91 63.80 15.43
N ASP A 264 8.51 64.92 14.99
CA ASP A 264 9.66 64.92 14.09
C ASP A 264 11.03 64.86 14.80
N GLY A 265 11.00 64.73 16.14
CA GLY A 265 11.90 63.85 16.86
C GLY A 265 13.20 64.44 17.41
N VAL A 266 13.45 65.75 17.28
CA VAL A 266 14.55 66.42 18.01
C VAL A 266 13.97 67.25 19.17
N PRO A 267 14.05 66.79 20.43
CA PRO A 267 13.57 67.58 21.55
C PRO A 267 14.46 68.81 21.76
N THR A 268 13.93 70.02 21.61
CA THR A 268 14.70 71.28 21.77
C THR A 268 14.44 72.00 23.09
N PHE A 269 13.59 71.43 23.95
CA PHE A 269 13.33 71.86 25.32
C PHE A 269 13.25 70.63 26.25
N SER A 270 13.80 70.74 27.46
CA SER A 270 13.58 69.77 28.53
C SER A 270 13.47 70.42 29.90
N TYR A 271 12.97 69.68 30.89
CA TYR A 271 13.23 69.98 32.29
C TYR A 271 14.68 69.62 32.64
N LYS A 272 15.29 70.38 33.53
CA LYS A 272 16.68 70.19 33.93
C LYS A 272 16.82 68.98 34.84
N VAL A 273 17.64 68.02 34.43
CA VAL A 273 17.85 66.72 35.08
C VAL A 273 18.56 66.91 36.42
N THR A 274 18.08 66.25 37.48
CA THR A 274 18.69 66.30 38.82
C THR A 274 19.28 64.95 39.24
N ALA A 275 18.70 63.85 38.76
CA ALA A 275 19.28 62.51 38.86
C ALA A 275 19.14 61.77 37.52
N ALA A 276 20.11 60.92 37.21
CA ALA A 276 20.17 60.09 36.02
C ALA A 276 20.86 58.73 36.28
N THR A 277 20.48 57.72 35.51
CA THR A 277 21.08 56.38 35.47
C THR A 277 21.49 56.02 34.03
N THR A 278 22.33 55.01 33.85
CA THR A 278 22.67 54.49 32.51
C THR A 278 22.03 53.12 32.31
N ILE A 279 21.40 52.90 31.16
CA ILE A 279 20.85 51.61 30.71
C ILE A 279 21.39 51.35 29.31
N GLU A 280 22.03 50.21 29.10
CA GLU A 280 22.61 49.79 27.79
C GLU A 280 23.51 50.84 27.11
N GLY A 281 24.20 51.65 27.91
CA GLY A 281 25.10 52.73 27.45
C GLY A 281 24.45 54.10 27.29
N MET A 282 23.11 54.18 27.32
CA MET A 282 22.35 55.43 27.23
C MET A 282 21.99 55.98 28.62
N ASP A 283 22.12 57.29 28.80
CA ASP A 283 21.73 57.96 30.06
C ASP A 283 20.25 58.36 30.06
N TYR A 284 19.54 57.99 31.14
CA TYR A 284 18.12 58.25 31.38
C TYR A 284 17.97 59.09 32.66
N GLY A 285 17.29 60.23 32.57
CA GLY A 285 16.93 61.06 33.72
C GLY A 285 15.88 60.37 34.59
N THR A 286 16.14 60.27 35.89
CA THR A 286 15.25 59.66 36.88
C THR A 286 14.62 60.67 37.83
N SER A 287 15.06 61.94 37.79
CA SER A 287 14.44 63.05 38.51
C SER A 287 14.73 64.38 37.81
N PHE A 288 13.81 65.34 37.94
CA PHE A 288 13.82 66.61 37.21
C PHE A 288 13.46 67.78 38.13
N SER A 289 14.03 68.95 37.86
CA SER A 289 13.64 70.21 38.52
C SER A 289 12.59 70.98 37.71
N SER A 290 12.03 72.03 38.29
CA SER A 290 11.15 73.00 37.59
C SER A 290 11.90 73.91 36.61
N ASN A 291 13.23 74.02 36.73
CA ASN A 291 14.06 74.72 35.76
C ASN A 291 14.07 73.96 34.43
N ARG A 292 14.28 74.68 33.33
CA ARG A 292 14.34 74.11 31.98
C ARG A 292 15.73 74.28 31.36
N ASP A 293 16.04 73.40 30.45
CA ASP A 293 17.08 73.58 29.45
C ASP A 293 16.40 73.94 28.13
N GLU A 294 16.80 75.06 27.53
CA GLU A 294 16.07 75.69 26.40
C GLU A 294 16.99 75.95 25.18
N PRO A 295 17.67 74.92 24.62
CA PRO A 295 18.53 75.08 23.44
C PRO A 295 17.77 75.48 22.16
N GLY A 296 16.46 75.27 22.10
CA GLY A 296 15.51 75.97 21.21
C GLY A 296 15.37 75.40 19.79
N PHE A 297 16.48 75.12 19.12
CA PHE A 297 16.55 74.66 17.72
C PHE A 297 17.45 73.41 17.53
N THR A 298 17.97 72.87 18.63
CA THR A 298 18.89 71.73 18.71
C THR A 298 18.61 71.02 20.04
N SER A 299 18.92 69.73 20.18
CA SER A 299 18.94 69.06 21.48
C SER A 299 20.15 69.49 22.33
N GLN A 300 21.25 69.88 21.67
CA GLN A 300 22.54 70.18 22.31
C GLN A 300 22.47 71.39 23.24
N LEU A 301 22.89 71.24 24.49
CA LEU A 301 22.95 72.35 25.44
C LEU A 301 24.05 73.33 25.06
N TRP A 302 23.71 74.62 25.02
CA TRP A 302 24.64 75.70 24.74
C TRP A 302 24.39 76.91 25.63
N ARG A 303 25.38 77.81 25.69
CA ARG A 303 25.28 79.11 26.36
C ARG A 303 25.93 80.21 25.52
N VAL A 304 25.55 81.46 25.78
CA VAL A 304 26.25 82.62 25.21
C VAL A 304 27.56 82.86 25.95
N SER A 305 28.64 83.09 25.21
CA SER A 305 29.95 83.49 25.73
C SER A 305 30.47 84.65 24.88
N GLY A 306 30.39 85.86 25.41
CA GLY A 306 30.59 87.08 24.63
C GLY A 306 29.49 87.24 23.58
N ARG A 307 29.87 87.19 22.28
CA ARG A 307 28.91 87.19 21.15
C ARG A 307 28.66 85.81 20.54
N ASN A 308 29.35 84.77 21.00
CA ASN A 308 29.33 83.44 20.39
C ASN A 308 28.49 82.46 21.22
N ARG A 309 27.84 81.50 20.56
CA ARG A 309 27.30 80.30 21.21
C ARG A 309 28.46 79.32 21.45
N VAL A 310 28.50 78.72 22.64
CA VAL A 310 29.44 77.65 23.00
C VAL A 310 28.68 76.49 23.65
N PRO A 311 29.10 75.22 23.46
CA PRO A 311 28.44 74.10 24.09
C PRO A 311 28.59 74.18 25.62
N THR A 312 27.60 73.67 26.34
CA THR A 312 27.60 73.63 27.80
C THR A 312 27.13 72.26 28.29
N SER A 313 27.39 71.95 29.55
CA SER A 313 26.89 70.75 30.21
C SER A 313 26.80 70.99 31.71
N TYR A 314 26.05 70.15 32.40
CA TYR A 314 26.03 70.07 33.87
C TYR A 314 26.08 68.61 34.32
N SER A 315 26.26 68.37 35.61
CA SER A 315 26.22 67.01 36.16
C SER A 315 24.95 66.74 36.96
N ALA A 316 24.40 65.53 36.77
CA ALA A 316 23.33 64.96 37.56
C ALA A 316 23.78 63.57 38.01
N THR A 317 23.82 63.31 39.33
CA THR A 317 24.30 62.04 39.93
C THR A 317 25.57 61.44 39.29
N GLY A 318 26.56 62.29 38.97
CA GLY A 318 27.83 61.87 38.37
C GLY A 318 27.82 61.63 36.87
N LYS A 319 26.65 61.70 36.21
CA LYS A 319 26.51 61.74 34.73
C LYS A 319 26.74 63.16 34.22
N ILE A 320 27.01 63.31 32.92
CA ILE A 320 27.24 64.62 32.28
C ILE A 320 26.14 64.86 31.25
N ILE A 321 25.20 65.75 31.57
CA ILE A 321 24.08 66.07 30.70
C ILE A 321 24.54 67.14 29.69
N ARG A 322 24.49 66.78 28.40
CA ARG A 322 25.00 67.59 27.27
C ARG A 322 23.91 68.02 26.28
N ASP A 323 22.73 67.42 26.39
CA ASP A 323 21.56 67.67 25.56
C ASP A 323 20.27 67.33 26.34
N THR A 324 19.13 67.49 25.69
CA THR A 324 17.77 67.22 26.18
C THR A 324 17.37 65.73 26.14
N TRP A 325 18.19 64.84 25.58
CA TRP A 325 17.81 63.44 25.37
C TRP A 325 17.66 62.64 26.66
N PRO A 326 18.59 62.68 27.64
CA PRO A 326 18.40 61.98 28.91
C PRO A 326 17.11 62.35 29.62
N ALA A 327 16.67 63.61 29.51
CA ALA A 327 15.41 64.06 30.09
C ALA A 327 14.18 63.47 29.37
N THR A 328 14.20 63.42 28.05
CA THR A 328 13.11 62.92 27.21
C THR A 328 13.00 61.38 27.27
N LEU A 329 14.14 60.69 27.20
CA LEU A 329 14.28 59.24 27.39
C LEU A 329 13.83 58.83 28.80
N GLY A 330 14.26 59.60 29.81
CA GLY A 330 13.91 59.39 31.21
C GLY A 330 12.41 59.46 31.48
N GLU A 331 11.71 60.46 30.94
CA GLU A 331 10.25 60.57 31.08
C GLU A 331 9.51 59.38 30.47
N SER A 332 9.95 58.96 29.27
CA SER A 332 9.35 57.80 28.57
C SER A 332 9.60 56.49 29.32
N LEU A 333 10.76 56.34 29.98
CA LEU A 333 11.04 55.24 30.88
C LEU A 333 10.13 55.26 32.13
N LEU A 334 9.91 56.43 32.73
CA LEU A 334 9.01 56.58 33.89
C LEU A 334 7.55 56.28 33.53
N ALA A 335 7.10 56.61 32.31
CA ALA A 335 5.77 56.24 31.81
C ALA A 335 5.64 54.72 31.60
N LYS A 336 6.63 54.09 30.93
CA LYS A 336 6.64 52.63 30.73
C LYS A 336 6.70 51.85 32.05
N ASN A 337 7.45 52.35 33.04
CA ASN A 337 7.52 51.76 34.39
C ASN A 337 6.21 51.88 35.19
N GLN A 338 5.27 52.74 34.78
CA GLN A 338 3.91 52.81 35.35
C GLN A 338 2.92 51.88 34.62
N GLY A 339 3.37 51.07 33.66
CA GLY A 339 2.54 50.13 32.91
C GLY A 339 1.95 50.68 31.61
N THR A 340 2.28 51.92 31.23
CA THR A 340 1.79 52.52 29.98
C THR A 340 2.47 51.89 28.76
N GLU A 341 1.67 51.37 27.82
CA GLU A 341 2.13 50.91 26.52
C GLU A 341 2.41 52.13 25.61
N LEU A 342 3.66 52.60 25.61
CA LEU A 342 4.10 53.74 24.80
C LEU A 342 4.50 53.28 23.40
N HIS A 343 3.80 53.78 22.38
CA HIS A 343 4.13 53.69 20.95
C HIS A 343 4.67 55.04 20.46
N ALA A 344 5.56 55.05 19.46
CA ALA A 344 6.09 56.29 18.90
C ALA A 344 6.28 56.25 17.38
N LEU A 345 5.92 57.35 16.71
CA LEU A 345 6.13 57.59 15.29
C LEU A 345 7.13 58.74 15.08
N GLY A 346 8.27 58.46 14.46
CA GLY A 346 9.21 59.46 13.98
C GLY A 346 8.79 59.97 12.60
N ILE A 347 8.30 61.21 12.52
CA ILE A 347 7.74 61.80 11.30
C ILE A 347 8.84 62.56 10.55
N GLN A 348 9.37 61.97 9.50
CA GLN A 348 10.41 62.53 8.63
C GLN A 348 11.58 63.11 9.44
N LEU A 349 12.16 62.26 10.30
CA LEU A 349 13.27 62.61 11.18
C LEU A 349 14.41 63.27 10.41
N SER A 350 15.08 64.21 11.07
CA SER A 350 16.20 64.94 10.49
C SER A 350 17.32 65.12 11.51
N LYS A 351 18.54 65.31 11.00
CA LYS A 351 19.74 65.51 11.81
C LYS A 351 19.66 66.73 12.72
N ASP A 352 20.30 66.65 13.88
CA ASP A 352 20.48 67.79 14.78
C ASP A 352 21.67 68.66 14.31
N VAL A 353 21.45 69.96 14.14
CA VAL A 353 22.41 70.97 13.65
C VAL A 353 23.29 71.62 14.73
N GLY A 354 23.16 71.16 15.98
CA GLY A 354 24.01 71.51 17.12
C GLY A 354 24.00 72.99 17.52
N TYR A 355 24.79 73.35 18.53
CA TYR A 355 24.87 74.72 19.07
C TYR A 355 25.24 75.79 18.03
N THR A 356 25.83 75.38 16.90
CA THR A 356 26.19 76.27 15.80
C THR A 356 24.99 76.73 14.97
N ASN A 357 23.87 75.99 14.95
CA ASN A 357 22.78 76.14 13.98
C ASN A 357 23.29 76.14 12.52
N ASN A 358 24.15 75.18 12.20
CA ASN A 358 24.79 75.08 10.88
C ASN A 358 24.52 73.67 10.34
N SER A 359 23.85 73.56 9.20
CA SER A 359 23.51 72.28 8.58
C SER A 359 24.73 71.46 8.15
N SER A 360 25.93 72.06 8.08
CA SER A 360 27.20 71.36 7.85
C SER A 360 27.90 70.89 9.13
N ASN A 361 27.40 71.22 10.33
CA ASN A 361 27.98 70.82 11.62
C ASN A 361 26.96 70.05 12.47
N THR A 362 26.80 68.77 12.13
CA THR A 362 25.86 67.85 12.77
C THR A 362 26.27 67.55 14.23
N TYR A 363 25.33 67.65 15.18
CA TYR A 363 25.51 67.14 16.56
C TYR A 363 25.12 65.66 16.67
N LEU A 364 23.97 65.29 16.10
CA LEU A 364 23.49 63.91 15.99
C LEU A 364 22.97 63.70 14.56
N SER A 365 23.36 62.60 13.93
CA SER A 365 22.80 62.22 12.63
C SER A 365 21.29 61.93 12.74
N ASP A 366 20.62 61.94 11.60
CA ASP A 366 19.29 61.37 11.43
C ASP A 366 19.18 59.92 11.97
N ILE A 367 20.21 59.10 11.74
CA ILE A 367 20.32 57.75 12.31
C ILE A 367 20.35 57.78 13.85
N GLN A 368 21.17 58.64 14.47
CA GLN A 368 21.25 58.74 15.94
C GLN A 368 19.97 59.31 16.56
N VAL A 369 19.35 60.30 15.91
CA VAL A 369 18.03 60.82 16.30
C VAL A 369 16.98 59.70 16.23
N ARG A 370 17.02 58.85 15.20
CA ARG A 370 16.16 57.66 15.06
C ARG A 370 16.42 56.62 16.15
N GLU A 371 17.67 56.35 16.49
CA GLU A 371 18.04 55.43 17.57
C GLU A 371 17.50 55.92 18.93
N HIS A 372 17.65 57.22 19.22
CA HIS A 372 17.09 57.81 20.44
C HIS A 372 15.54 57.79 20.43
N MET A 373 14.91 58.10 19.30
CA MET A 373 13.45 58.01 19.11
C MET A 373 12.91 56.59 19.34
N GLN A 374 13.63 55.56 18.89
CA GLN A 374 13.28 54.16 19.07
C GLN A 374 13.27 53.74 20.55
N LEU A 375 14.12 54.36 21.39
CA LEU A 375 14.19 54.10 22.84
C LEU A 375 13.06 54.78 23.66
N LEU A 376 12.34 55.75 23.08
CA LEU A 376 11.13 56.32 23.71
C LEU A 376 10.02 55.28 23.78
N ALA A 377 9.78 54.55 22.69
CA ALA A 377 8.75 53.52 22.61
C ALA A 377 9.02 52.31 23.52
N SER A 378 7.99 51.49 23.72
CA SER A 378 8.11 50.14 24.26
C SER A 378 8.73 49.22 23.20
N ALA A 379 9.27 48.07 23.62
CA ALA A 379 10.01 47.18 22.73
C ALA A 379 9.18 46.79 21.48
N GLY A 380 9.69 47.13 20.29
CA GLY A 380 9.03 46.86 19.01
C GLY A 380 7.92 47.84 18.59
N LEU A 381 7.61 48.87 19.38
CA LEU A 381 6.48 49.81 19.14
C LEU A 381 6.90 51.19 18.58
N TYR A 382 8.11 51.29 18.03
CA TYR A 382 8.57 52.45 17.26
C TYR A 382 8.39 52.24 15.75
N ARG A 383 7.96 53.27 15.00
CA ARG A 383 7.93 53.29 13.53
C ARG A 383 8.42 54.63 12.98
N ASP A 384 8.88 54.60 11.73
CA ASP A 384 9.21 55.80 10.95
C ASP A 384 8.05 56.12 9.97
N ALA A 385 7.83 57.40 9.70
CA ALA A 385 6.95 57.88 8.62
C ALA A 385 7.74 58.82 7.70
N ASN A 386 7.91 58.45 6.43
CA ASN A 386 8.72 59.21 5.46
C ASN A 386 7.87 60.22 4.65
N SER A 387 6.55 60.10 4.72
CA SER A 387 5.57 60.92 4.02
C SER A 387 4.32 61.16 4.88
N ALA A 388 3.47 62.09 4.46
CA ALA A 388 2.16 62.30 5.07
C ALA A 388 1.28 61.02 5.07
N SER A 389 1.34 60.26 3.97
CA SER A 389 0.60 59.00 3.81
C SER A 389 1.02 57.92 4.83
N ASP A 390 2.28 57.92 5.26
CA ASP A 390 2.77 56.96 6.25
C ASP A 390 2.20 57.25 7.65
N VAL A 391 2.00 58.53 8.00
CA VAL A 391 1.37 58.94 9.27
C VAL A 391 -0.09 58.49 9.33
N GLU A 392 -0.84 58.72 8.25
CA GLU A 392 -2.23 58.26 8.14
C GLU A 392 -2.33 56.72 8.14
N THR A 393 -1.41 56.04 7.47
CA THR A 393 -1.36 54.57 7.40
C THR A 393 -1.01 53.96 8.75
N TYR A 394 -0.03 54.53 9.46
CA TYR A 394 0.36 54.12 10.81
C TYR A 394 -0.82 54.26 11.78
N LEU A 395 -1.46 55.42 11.85
CA LEU A 395 -2.60 55.64 12.75
C LEU A 395 -3.80 54.77 12.38
N LYS A 396 -4.08 54.55 11.08
CA LYS A 396 -5.12 53.61 10.63
C LYS A 396 -4.81 52.15 11.01
N ASN A 397 -3.54 51.77 11.13
CA ASN A 397 -3.16 50.44 11.61
C ASN A 397 -3.20 50.34 13.14
N GLN A 398 -2.73 51.36 13.87
CA GLN A 398 -2.90 51.43 15.33
C GLN A 398 -4.36 51.30 15.76
N ALA A 399 -5.29 51.92 15.02
CA ALA A 399 -6.72 51.72 15.24
C ALA A 399 -7.15 50.25 15.09
N LYS A 400 -6.66 49.52 14.07
CA LYS A 400 -6.94 48.08 13.89
C LYS A 400 -6.31 47.21 14.99
N ASP A 401 -5.11 47.56 15.43
CA ASP A 401 -4.41 46.83 16.49
C ASP A 401 -5.19 47.00 17.82
N VAL A 402 -5.80 48.17 18.05
CA VAL A 402 -6.81 48.41 19.09
C VAL A 402 -8.08 47.58 18.84
N LEU A 403 -8.68 47.59 17.63
CA LEU A 403 -9.86 46.74 17.32
C LEU A 403 -9.62 45.26 17.66
N SER A 404 -8.44 44.73 17.32
CA SER A 404 -8.11 43.31 17.47
C SER A 404 -8.14 42.80 18.92
N GLN A 405 -7.95 43.69 19.89
CA GLN A 405 -7.99 43.37 21.32
C GLN A 405 -9.40 43.07 21.83
N PHE A 406 -10.45 43.36 21.05
CA PHE A 406 -11.86 43.09 21.38
C PHE A 406 -12.44 41.87 20.64
N ASN A 407 -11.63 41.15 19.85
CA ASN A 407 -11.99 39.89 19.22
C ASN A 407 -11.97 38.74 20.24
N THR A 408 -12.94 37.82 20.18
CA THR A 408 -12.90 36.58 20.98
C THR A 408 -11.84 35.59 20.52
N VAL A 409 -11.37 35.72 19.28
CA VAL A 409 -10.24 34.97 18.72
C VAL A 409 -9.14 35.95 18.33
N ASN A 410 -8.01 35.88 19.02
CA ASN A 410 -6.90 36.83 18.91
C ASN A 410 -5.57 36.08 19.07
N GLN A 411 -4.73 36.10 18.04
CA GLN A 411 -3.54 35.23 17.90
C GLN A 411 -3.84 33.74 18.08
N GLY A 412 -5.06 33.31 17.73
CA GLY A 412 -5.52 31.94 17.89
C GLY A 412 -4.75 30.94 17.02
N THR A 413 -4.79 29.67 17.43
CA THR A 413 -4.07 28.57 16.76
C THR A 413 -4.93 27.32 16.58
N ILE A 414 -4.62 26.51 15.58
CA ILE A 414 -5.15 25.15 15.39
C ILE A 414 -3.97 24.18 15.31
N SER A 415 -4.06 23.04 15.99
CA SER A 415 -3.16 21.90 15.81
C SER A 415 -3.97 20.70 15.30
N ASP A 416 -3.53 20.12 14.19
CA ASP A 416 -4.28 19.08 13.49
C ASP A 416 -3.40 17.90 13.01
N PRO A 417 -3.05 16.97 13.92
CA PRO A 417 -2.24 15.80 13.57
C PRO A 417 -3.02 14.80 12.71
N LEU A 418 -2.37 14.20 11.72
CA LEU A 418 -2.98 13.19 10.84
C LEU A 418 -3.22 11.85 11.56
N GLY A 419 -4.26 11.12 11.18
CA GLY A 419 -4.58 9.81 11.72
C GLY A 419 -3.66 8.74 11.15
N SER A 420 -3.28 7.74 11.95
CA SER A 420 -2.27 6.73 11.56
C SER A 420 -2.63 5.87 10.35
N GLN A 421 -3.92 5.79 9.99
CA GLN A 421 -4.42 5.09 8.80
C GLN A 421 -4.63 6.01 7.59
N PHE A 422 -4.14 7.25 7.63
CA PHE A 422 -4.29 8.21 6.55
C PHE A 422 -2.94 8.75 6.09
N ILE A 423 -2.89 9.14 4.82
CA ILE A 423 -1.83 9.95 4.23
C ILE A 423 -2.47 11.24 3.69
N TYR A 424 -1.74 12.35 3.66
CA TYR A 424 -2.25 13.55 3.01
C TYR A 424 -2.40 13.34 1.50
N GLY A 425 -3.36 14.05 0.90
CA GLY A 425 -3.43 14.19 -0.55
C GLY A 425 -2.26 15.02 -1.11
N ASP A 426 -2.16 15.01 -2.44
CA ASP A 426 -1.23 15.81 -3.24
C ASP A 426 -1.52 17.33 -3.16
N ASP A 427 -2.59 17.73 -2.47
CA ASP A 427 -3.01 19.11 -2.35
C ASP A 427 -2.20 19.94 -1.32
N THR A 428 -2.22 21.25 -1.50
CA THR A 428 -1.67 22.21 -0.55
C THR A 428 -2.83 22.77 0.28
N PRO A 429 -2.81 22.66 1.63
CA PRO A 429 -3.88 23.18 2.47
C PRO A 429 -4.17 24.66 2.19
N THR A 430 -5.43 24.97 1.94
CA THR A 430 -5.89 26.33 1.61
C THR A 430 -6.63 26.96 2.79
N VAL A 431 -6.70 28.29 2.83
CA VAL A 431 -7.54 29.04 3.77
C VAL A 431 -8.26 30.19 3.05
N LYS A 432 -9.53 30.41 3.40
CA LYS A 432 -10.38 31.49 2.88
C LYS A 432 -11.27 32.09 3.98
N SER A 433 -11.66 33.35 3.80
CA SER A 433 -12.76 33.96 4.55
C SER A 433 -14.10 33.41 4.04
N VAL A 434 -15.02 33.05 4.94
CA VAL A 434 -16.37 32.53 4.60
C VAL A 434 -17.49 33.14 5.44
N GLY A 435 -17.16 33.95 6.45
CA GLY A 435 -18.15 34.65 7.28
C GLY A 435 -18.76 35.86 6.59
N ASP A 436 -19.87 36.35 7.16
CA ASP A 436 -20.61 37.53 6.69
C ASP A 436 -19.76 38.81 6.75
N SER A 437 -18.76 38.84 7.63
CA SER A 437 -17.69 39.85 7.67
C SER A 437 -16.36 39.29 7.13
N VAL A 438 -15.69 40.07 6.29
CA VAL A 438 -14.44 39.66 5.61
C VAL A 438 -13.25 39.66 6.57
N VAL A 439 -12.51 38.55 6.60
CA VAL A 439 -11.19 38.43 7.24
C VAL A 439 -10.12 38.97 6.28
N GLN A 440 -9.62 40.18 6.55
CA GLN A 440 -8.64 40.87 5.69
C GLN A 440 -7.24 40.22 5.73
N ASN A 441 -6.79 39.84 6.93
CA ASN A 441 -5.51 39.17 7.16
C ASN A 441 -5.78 37.69 7.45
N LEU A 442 -5.66 36.83 6.43
CA LEU A 442 -5.83 35.39 6.61
C LEU A 442 -4.66 34.79 7.44
N PRO A 443 -4.94 33.75 8.26
CA PRO A 443 -3.92 33.13 9.11
C PRO A 443 -2.91 32.32 8.30
N THR A 444 -1.75 32.03 8.91
CA THR A 444 -0.72 31.19 8.29
C THR A 444 -1.06 29.72 8.49
N VAL A 445 -1.13 28.95 7.40
CA VAL A 445 -1.32 27.48 7.42
C VAL A 445 0.01 26.80 7.08
N THR A 446 0.36 25.76 7.83
CA THR A 446 1.59 24.97 7.64
C THR A 446 1.29 23.47 7.68
N LYS A 447 1.99 22.66 6.87
CA LYS A 447 1.89 21.19 6.76
C LYS A 447 3.28 20.62 7.05
N SER A 448 3.51 20.07 8.24
CA SER A 448 4.82 19.59 8.70
C SER A 448 4.71 18.43 9.69
N ASN A 449 5.68 17.52 9.72
CA ASN A 449 5.80 16.43 10.69
C ASN A 449 4.52 15.57 10.89
N GLY A 450 3.72 15.38 9.83
CA GLY A 450 2.44 14.64 9.91
C GLY A 450 1.29 15.42 10.55
N SER A 451 1.40 16.74 10.67
CA SER A 451 0.36 17.63 11.19
C SER A 451 0.13 18.82 10.26
N ILE A 452 -1.11 19.32 10.25
CA ILE A 452 -1.39 20.69 9.85
C ILE A 452 -1.38 21.56 11.10
N SER A 453 -0.89 22.79 11.00
CA SER A 453 -0.89 23.78 12.07
C SER A 453 -1.23 25.14 11.49
N VAL A 454 -2.16 25.85 12.14
CA VAL A 454 -2.63 27.18 11.75
C VAL A 454 -2.31 28.16 12.86
N SER A 455 -1.80 29.34 12.52
CA SER A 455 -1.41 30.38 13.47
C SER A 455 -1.81 31.79 13.03
N ASN A 456 -1.81 32.74 13.98
CA ASN A 456 -2.23 34.12 13.77
C ASN A 456 -3.71 34.25 13.35
N ILE A 457 -4.58 33.38 13.88
CA ILE A 457 -6.03 33.48 13.67
C ILE A 457 -6.57 34.67 14.46
N ASN A 458 -7.24 35.60 13.79
CA ASN A 458 -7.84 36.79 14.38
C ASN A 458 -9.24 36.97 13.80
N LEU A 459 -10.28 36.81 14.62
CA LEU A 459 -11.68 36.81 14.19
C LEU A 459 -12.55 37.59 15.19
N GLY A 460 -13.08 38.72 14.74
CA GLY A 460 -14.09 39.51 15.45
C GLY A 460 -15.52 39.12 15.03
N LYS A 461 -16.44 40.08 15.13
CA LYS A 461 -17.86 39.86 14.78
C LYS A 461 -18.03 39.31 13.37
N ASP A 462 -18.82 38.25 13.27
CA ASP A 462 -19.22 37.60 12.02
C ASP A 462 -18.09 37.20 11.05
N GLN A 463 -16.85 37.17 11.54
CA GLN A 463 -15.67 36.74 10.80
C GLN A 463 -15.46 35.24 10.98
N GLU A 464 -15.43 34.51 9.86
CA GLU A 464 -15.19 33.08 9.82
C GLU A 464 -14.14 32.73 8.76
N ILE A 465 -13.23 31.83 9.11
CA ILE A 465 -12.31 31.17 8.18
C ILE A 465 -12.71 29.73 7.94
N GLN A 466 -12.44 29.25 6.73
CA GLN A 466 -12.41 27.82 6.40
C GLN A 466 -11.02 27.43 5.91
N ILE A 467 -10.45 26.40 6.52
CA ILE A 467 -9.29 25.66 6.04
C ILE A 467 -9.79 24.42 5.30
N HIS A 468 -9.20 24.09 4.15
CA HIS A 468 -9.47 22.87 3.38
C HIS A 468 -8.16 22.16 3.07
N TYR A 469 -8.16 20.82 3.21
CA TYR A 469 -7.11 19.94 2.73
C TYR A 469 -7.68 18.55 2.37
N GLN A 470 -6.92 17.69 1.69
CA GLN A 470 -7.33 16.32 1.38
C GLN A 470 -6.52 15.23 2.09
N VAL A 471 -7.12 14.06 2.27
CA VAL A 471 -6.47 12.83 2.79
C VAL A 471 -6.90 11.60 2.01
N HIS A 472 -5.96 10.68 1.79
CA HIS A 472 -6.27 9.31 1.37
C HIS A 472 -6.28 8.37 2.59
N LEU A 473 -7.26 7.46 2.63
CA LEU A 473 -7.22 6.28 3.49
C LEU A 473 -6.08 5.35 3.00
N ASN A 474 -5.14 5.04 3.89
CA ASN A 474 -4.00 4.16 3.61
C ASN A 474 -4.49 2.70 3.62
N THR A 475 -4.96 2.20 2.49
CA THR A 475 -5.39 0.81 2.32
C THR A 475 -4.21 -0.14 2.13
N GLU A 476 -3.06 0.36 1.67
CA GLU A 476 -1.94 -0.49 1.27
C GLU A 476 -1.07 -1.03 2.41
N SER A 477 -1.21 -0.49 3.63
CA SER A 477 -0.53 -0.97 4.83
C SER A 477 -1.03 -2.35 5.30
N ASP A 478 -0.13 -3.21 5.79
CA ASP A 478 -0.46 -4.56 6.26
C ASP A 478 -1.49 -4.61 7.40
N ASN A 479 -1.59 -3.55 8.21
CA ASN A 479 -2.55 -3.44 9.31
C ASN A 479 -3.94 -2.89 8.89
N PHE A 480 -4.19 -2.73 7.59
CA PHE A 480 -5.49 -2.27 7.09
C PHE A 480 -6.58 -3.34 7.29
N LYS A 481 -7.72 -2.89 7.83
CA LYS A 481 -8.93 -3.68 8.02
C LYS A 481 -10.04 -3.12 7.13
N PRO A 482 -10.55 -3.89 6.17
CA PRO A 482 -11.81 -3.63 5.48
C PRO A 482 -12.95 -3.30 6.45
N ASP A 483 -13.81 -2.38 6.02
CA ASP A 483 -15.06 -1.99 6.69
C ASP A 483 -14.95 -1.49 8.14
N TYR A 484 -13.72 -1.20 8.58
CA TYR A 484 -13.36 -0.70 9.91
C TYR A 484 -13.19 0.83 9.87
N TRP A 485 -13.79 1.54 10.82
CA TRP A 485 -13.68 2.99 10.97
C TRP A 485 -12.33 3.40 11.56
N TYR A 486 -11.66 4.32 10.86
CA TYR A 486 -10.44 4.97 11.32
C TYR A 486 -10.66 6.48 11.40
N GLN A 487 -10.24 7.10 12.51
CA GLN A 487 -10.22 8.56 12.63
C GLN A 487 -9.23 9.17 11.63
N MET A 488 -9.65 10.21 10.90
CA MET A 488 -8.80 10.87 9.89
C MET A 488 -7.63 11.63 10.50
N ASN A 489 -7.73 11.94 11.80
CA ASN A 489 -6.79 12.76 12.55
C ASN A 489 -6.60 12.20 13.96
N GLY A 490 -5.53 12.64 14.63
CA GLY A 490 -5.45 12.57 16.09
C GLY A 490 -6.34 13.63 16.74
N LYS A 491 -6.05 13.98 18.00
CA LYS A 491 -6.75 15.06 18.72
C LYS A 491 -6.48 16.42 18.05
N THR A 492 -7.42 16.86 17.22
CA THR A 492 -7.42 18.20 16.59
C THR A 492 -7.91 19.25 17.59
N THR A 493 -7.13 20.31 17.85
CA THR A 493 -7.46 21.36 18.83
C THR A 493 -7.52 22.76 18.24
N PHE A 494 -8.33 23.62 18.87
CA PHE A 494 -8.37 25.07 18.66
C PHE A 494 -8.02 25.80 19.97
N THR A 495 -7.16 26.80 19.90
CA THR A 495 -6.83 27.69 21.03
C THR A 495 -7.22 29.12 20.64
N PRO A 496 -8.36 29.65 21.12
CA PRO A 496 -8.90 30.95 20.68
C PRO A 496 -7.97 32.14 20.89
N THR A 497 -7.31 32.20 22.05
CA THR A 497 -6.31 33.21 22.41
C THR A 497 -5.13 32.57 23.14
N LYS A 498 -3.98 33.24 23.17
CA LYS A 498 -2.74 32.75 23.79
C LYS A 498 -2.90 32.26 25.23
N ASP A 499 -3.78 32.91 26.00
CA ASP A 499 -3.98 32.66 27.43
C ASP A 499 -5.24 31.81 27.71
N SER A 500 -5.87 31.26 26.67
CA SER A 500 -7.07 30.41 26.77
C SER A 500 -6.74 28.91 26.77
N ASN A 501 -7.61 28.10 27.39
CA ASN A 501 -7.54 26.65 27.27
C ASN A 501 -7.91 26.21 25.84
N ALA A 502 -7.19 25.23 25.31
CA ALA A 502 -7.50 24.63 24.01
C ALA A 502 -8.77 23.75 24.09
N VAL A 503 -9.65 23.89 23.10
CA VAL A 503 -10.86 23.07 22.91
C VAL A 503 -10.68 22.09 21.75
N GLU A 504 -11.50 21.04 21.68
CA GLU A 504 -11.37 19.98 20.68
C GLU A 504 -12.36 20.12 19.51
N PHE A 505 -11.89 19.86 18.29
CA PHE A 505 -12.75 19.68 17.12
C PHE A 505 -13.28 18.25 17.07
N GLY A 506 -14.50 18.07 16.57
CA GLY A 506 -15.05 16.74 16.28
C GLY A 506 -14.33 16.07 15.11
N VAL A 507 -13.54 15.03 15.39
CA VAL A 507 -12.71 14.36 14.38
C VAL A 507 -13.56 13.41 13.53
N PRO A 508 -13.57 13.58 12.19
CA PRO A 508 -14.28 12.68 11.29
C PRO A 508 -13.55 11.34 11.17
N SER A 509 -14.26 10.31 10.72
CA SER A 509 -13.71 8.96 10.52
C SER A 509 -14.15 8.40 9.17
N ALA A 510 -13.33 7.54 8.57
CA ALA A 510 -13.64 6.87 7.32
C ALA A 510 -13.22 5.40 7.32
N LYS A 511 -13.75 4.64 6.35
CA LYS A 511 -13.49 3.22 6.15
C LYS A 511 -13.46 2.85 4.67
N GLY A 512 -12.70 1.81 4.32
CA GLY A 512 -12.59 1.30 2.95
C GLY A 512 -13.16 -0.12 2.83
N PRO A 513 -13.86 -0.47 1.75
CA PRO A 513 -14.36 -1.82 1.53
C PRO A 513 -13.23 -2.81 1.20
N GLY A 514 -13.46 -4.07 1.56
CA GLY A 514 -12.60 -5.19 1.18
C GLY A 514 -12.97 -5.80 -0.17
N THR A 515 -12.14 -6.71 -0.63
CA THR A 515 -12.48 -7.65 -1.70
C THR A 515 -12.01 -9.06 -1.30
N GLU A 516 -12.27 -10.05 -2.15
CA GLU A 516 -12.02 -11.46 -1.83
C GLU A 516 -11.45 -12.19 -3.04
N LEU A 517 -10.38 -12.98 -2.86
CA LEU A 517 -9.79 -13.80 -3.90
C LEU A 517 -10.35 -15.23 -3.83
N LYS A 518 -10.98 -15.70 -4.91
CA LYS A 518 -11.39 -17.10 -5.04
C LYS A 518 -10.30 -17.92 -5.72
N VAL A 519 -9.84 -19.00 -5.09
CA VAL A 519 -8.86 -19.94 -5.67
C VAL A 519 -9.47 -21.33 -5.78
N ILE A 520 -9.44 -21.86 -7.01
CA ILE A 520 -9.89 -23.21 -7.37
C ILE A 520 -8.66 -24.04 -7.74
N LYS A 521 -8.59 -25.29 -7.30
CA LYS A 521 -7.51 -26.22 -7.64
C LYS A 521 -8.03 -27.47 -8.34
N GLN A 522 -7.47 -27.74 -9.51
CA GLN A 522 -7.72 -28.94 -10.30
C GLN A 522 -6.51 -29.88 -10.25
N TRP A 523 -6.80 -31.17 -10.40
CA TRP A 523 -5.84 -32.27 -10.41
C TRP A 523 -6.08 -33.13 -11.64
N GLN A 524 -5.03 -33.35 -12.43
CA GLN A 524 -5.07 -34.15 -13.65
C GLN A 524 -4.01 -35.26 -13.53
N GLU A 525 -4.38 -36.33 -12.84
CA GLU A 525 -3.51 -37.45 -12.44
C GLU A 525 -3.67 -38.65 -13.37
N LEU A 526 -2.56 -39.25 -13.81
CA LEU A 526 -2.54 -40.27 -14.87
C LEU A 526 -3.08 -41.62 -14.40
N THR A 527 -2.67 -42.05 -13.21
CA THR A 527 -3.00 -43.39 -12.66
C THR A 527 -3.14 -43.43 -11.15
N ASP A 528 -2.44 -42.55 -10.43
CA ASP A 528 -2.32 -42.62 -8.97
C ASP A 528 -2.57 -41.24 -8.33
N SER A 529 -3.65 -41.17 -7.55
CA SER A 529 -4.08 -40.01 -6.75
C SER A 529 -3.65 -40.09 -5.28
N SER A 530 -3.04 -41.19 -4.84
CA SER A 530 -2.56 -41.34 -3.45
C SER A 530 -1.37 -40.44 -3.11
N LYS A 531 -0.63 -40.01 -4.15
CA LYS A 531 0.47 -39.03 -4.06
C LYS A 531 0.02 -37.56 -3.97
N ARG A 532 -1.29 -37.28 -4.03
CA ARG A 532 -1.81 -35.91 -3.91
C ARG A 532 -1.60 -35.41 -2.48
N PRO A 533 -0.96 -34.24 -2.26
CA PRO A 533 -0.80 -33.68 -0.92
C PRO A 533 -2.15 -33.25 -0.35
N ASP A 534 -2.32 -33.29 0.99
CA ASP A 534 -3.57 -32.83 1.63
C ASP A 534 -3.75 -31.29 1.56
N SER A 535 -2.69 -30.54 1.26
CA SER A 535 -2.73 -29.10 0.98
C SER A 535 -1.62 -28.64 0.04
N ILE A 536 -1.85 -27.53 -0.65
CA ILE A 536 -0.83 -26.77 -1.40
C ILE A 536 -0.72 -25.35 -0.83
N SER A 537 0.43 -24.71 -1.02
CA SER A 537 0.61 -23.27 -0.81
C SER A 537 0.98 -22.59 -2.13
N PHE A 538 0.50 -21.37 -2.33
CA PHE A 538 0.64 -20.60 -3.57
C PHE A 538 0.91 -19.13 -3.26
N GLU A 539 1.64 -18.45 -4.13
CA GLU A 539 1.90 -17.01 -4.03
C GLU A 539 0.82 -16.21 -4.78
N VAL A 540 0.39 -15.11 -4.18
CA VAL A 540 -0.59 -14.16 -4.71
C VAL A 540 0.07 -12.81 -4.91
N THR A 541 -0.17 -12.20 -6.07
CA THR A 541 0.12 -10.80 -6.35
C THR A 541 -1.17 -9.97 -6.38
N ARG A 542 -1.06 -8.65 -6.25
CA ARG A 542 -2.14 -7.70 -6.54
C ARG A 542 -1.77 -6.84 -7.74
N THR A 543 -2.74 -6.63 -8.62
CA THR A 543 -2.57 -5.88 -9.86
C THR A 543 -3.40 -4.59 -9.83
N MET A 544 -2.90 -3.57 -10.52
CA MET A 544 -3.53 -2.26 -10.72
C MET A 544 -3.48 -1.99 -12.23
N ASN A 545 -4.62 -1.71 -12.87
CA ASN A 545 -4.71 -1.57 -14.34
C ASN A 545 -4.04 -2.73 -15.12
N ASN A 546 -4.19 -3.97 -14.63
CA ASN A 546 -3.55 -5.20 -15.13
C ASN A 546 -2.00 -5.23 -15.09
N GLN A 547 -1.35 -4.26 -14.42
CA GLN A 547 0.07 -4.33 -14.07
C GLN A 547 0.23 -4.96 -12.69
N SER A 548 1.12 -5.94 -12.53
CA SER A 548 1.52 -6.44 -11.20
C SER A 548 2.45 -5.43 -10.54
N ASN A 549 2.27 -5.20 -9.23
CA ASN A 549 3.27 -4.54 -8.40
C ASN A 549 4.14 -5.60 -7.68
N ASP A 550 4.91 -5.19 -6.67
CA ASP A 550 5.82 -6.04 -5.87
C ASP A 550 5.17 -6.60 -4.60
N TRP A 551 3.87 -6.35 -4.36
CA TRP A 551 3.18 -6.93 -3.21
C TRP A 551 2.99 -8.43 -3.41
N ARG A 552 3.43 -9.21 -2.42
CA ARG A 552 3.28 -10.67 -2.37
C ARG A 552 2.63 -11.07 -1.05
N ALA A 553 1.74 -12.03 -1.12
CA ALA A 553 1.20 -12.78 0.02
C ALA A 553 1.05 -14.26 -0.36
N THR A 554 0.81 -15.11 0.63
CA THR A 554 0.67 -16.55 0.45
C THR A 554 -0.73 -17.01 0.86
N GLY A 555 -1.29 -17.94 0.09
CA GLY A 555 -2.50 -18.67 0.45
C GLY A 555 -2.21 -20.17 0.54
N THR A 556 -3.00 -20.85 1.37
CA THR A 556 -2.97 -22.32 1.50
C THR A 556 -4.37 -22.86 1.22
N LEU A 557 -4.45 -23.85 0.34
CA LEU A 557 -5.69 -24.49 -0.08
C LEU A 557 -5.58 -26.00 0.14
N SER A 558 -6.61 -26.60 0.71
CA SER A 558 -6.57 -27.98 1.19
C SER A 558 -7.69 -28.86 0.63
N LYS A 559 -7.54 -30.16 0.87
CA LYS A 559 -8.53 -31.20 0.63
C LYS A 559 -9.82 -30.99 1.44
N SER A 560 -9.75 -30.44 2.66
CA SER A 560 -10.92 -30.08 3.46
C SER A 560 -11.63 -28.81 2.98
N ASP A 561 -10.93 -27.92 2.25
CA ASP A 561 -11.55 -26.84 1.48
C ASP A 561 -12.22 -27.34 0.17
N ASN A 562 -12.32 -28.66 -0.04
CA ASN A 562 -12.74 -29.30 -1.30
C ASN A 562 -12.00 -28.75 -2.54
N TRP A 563 -10.75 -28.29 -2.38
CA TRP A 563 -9.96 -27.64 -3.43
C TRP A 563 -10.61 -26.39 -4.06
N SER A 564 -11.51 -25.69 -3.34
CA SER A 564 -12.07 -24.39 -3.77
C SER A 564 -12.38 -23.48 -2.58
N LYS A 565 -11.66 -22.36 -2.43
CA LYS A 565 -11.78 -21.45 -1.28
C LYS A 565 -11.80 -19.98 -1.69
N THR A 566 -12.57 -19.18 -0.96
CA THR A 566 -12.57 -17.72 -1.07
C THR A 566 -11.82 -17.12 0.12
N PHE A 567 -10.84 -16.27 -0.16
CA PHE A 567 -9.92 -15.68 0.80
C PHE A 567 -10.22 -14.19 0.97
N LYS A 568 -10.60 -13.76 2.18
CA LYS A 568 -10.69 -12.34 2.58
C LYS A 568 -9.38 -11.79 3.14
N GLN A 569 -8.50 -12.70 3.55
CA GLN A 569 -7.16 -12.45 4.08
C GLN A 569 -6.17 -13.48 3.54
N LEU A 570 -4.89 -13.12 3.50
CA LEU A 570 -3.77 -13.97 3.10
C LEU A 570 -2.61 -13.81 4.09
N ASN A 571 -1.63 -14.71 4.07
CA ASN A 571 -0.46 -14.64 4.95
C ASN A 571 0.70 -13.88 4.27
N ARG A 572 1.15 -12.78 4.88
CA ARG A 572 2.33 -12.02 4.44
C ARG A 572 3.24 -11.77 5.64
N ASN A 573 4.52 -12.12 5.55
CA ASN A 573 5.50 -11.97 6.62
C ASN A 573 5.06 -12.57 7.99
N ASN A 574 4.37 -13.72 7.95
CA ASN A 574 3.75 -14.40 9.10
C ASN A 574 2.63 -13.60 9.79
N GLN A 575 1.99 -12.66 9.09
CA GLN A 575 0.84 -11.87 9.53
C GLN A 575 -0.35 -12.09 8.58
N SER A 576 -1.57 -12.11 9.13
CA SER A 576 -2.80 -12.15 8.31
C SER A 576 -3.11 -10.74 7.80
N VAL A 577 -2.96 -10.54 6.49
CA VAL A 577 -3.23 -9.27 5.82
C VAL A 577 -4.54 -9.35 5.05
N SER A 578 -5.37 -8.32 5.17
CA SER A 578 -6.66 -8.24 4.47
C SER A 578 -6.49 -7.79 3.02
N LEU A 579 -7.49 -8.07 2.18
CA LEU A 579 -7.48 -7.65 0.77
C LEU A 579 -8.32 -6.35 0.60
N PRO A 580 -7.72 -5.15 0.58
CA PRO A 580 -8.44 -3.91 0.22
C PRO A 580 -8.94 -3.94 -1.23
N ALA A 581 -10.07 -3.29 -1.49
CA ALA A 581 -10.64 -3.19 -2.84
C ALA A 581 -9.92 -2.17 -3.76
N TYR A 582 -9.23 -1.18 -3.19
CA TYR A 582 -8.51 -0.14 -3.94
C TYR A 582 -7.17 0.25 -3.30
N ASP A 583 -6.27 0.82 -4.09
CA ASP A 583 -4.94 1.34 -3.71
C ASP A 583 -5.00 2.70 -3.00
N ASN A 584 -3.85 3.21 -2.54
CA ASN A 584 -3.77 4.51 -1.86
C ASN A 584 -4.12 5.73 -2.74
N LYS A 585 -4.51 5.53 -4.00
CA LYS A 585 -4.98 6.55 -4.96
C LYS A 585 -6.41 6.30 -5.46
N GLY A 586 -7.10 5.30 -4.94
CA GLY A 586 -8.46 4.92 -5.33
C GLY A 586 -8.55 4.02 -6.57
N GLY A 587 -7.42 3.51 -7.08
CA GLY A 587 -7.37 2.55 -8.19
C GLY A 587 -7.73 1.13 -7.74
N THR A 588 -8.63 0.46 -8.47
CA THR A 588 -9.13 -0.87 -8.08
C THR A 588 -8.04 -1.95 -8.06
N PHE A 589 -7.93 -2.68 -6.96
CA PHE A 589 -7.07 -3.86 -6.86
C PHE A 589 -7.74 -5.11 -7.46
N ASN A 590 -6.94 -5.89 -8.17
CA ASN A 590 -7.29 -7.23 -8.64
C ASN A 590 -6.23 -8.24 -8.20
N TYR A 591 -6.61 -9.19 -7.34
CA TYR A 591 -5.74 -10.20 -6.74
C TYR A 591 -5.72 -11.47 -7.58
N GLN A 592 -4.53 -12.03 -7.79
CA GLN A 592 -4.33 -13.18 -8.66
C GLN A 592 -3.18 -14.06 -8.16
N VAL A 593 -3.32 -15.38 -8.29
CA VAL A 593 -2.22 -16.32 -8.05
C VAL A 593 -1.12 -16.07 -9.07
N LEU A 594 0.11 -15.87 -8.58
CA LEU A 594 1.32 -15.61 -9.37
C LEU A 594 2.08 -16.90 -9.66
N ASN A 595 2.25 -17.75 -8.65
CA ASN A 595 2.86 -19.07 -8.79
C ASN A 595 2.26 -20.09 -7.81
N GLU A 596 2.43 -21.35 -8.16
CA GLU A 596 2.22 -22.53 -7.32
C GLU A 596 3.15 -23.62 -7.85
N SER A 597 3.62 -24.50 -6.97
CA SER A 597 4.41 -25.67 -7.35
C SER A 597 4.04 -26.84 -6.43
N THR A 598 3.67 -27.98 -7.03
CA THR A 598 3.54 -29.26 -6.32
C THR A 598 4.48 -30.27 -6.96
N ASP A 599 5.35 -30.88 -6.15
CA ASP A 599 6.28 -31.92 -6.60
C ASP A 599 5.57 -33.07 -7.32
N GLY A 600 6.12 -33.49 -8.47
CA GLY A 600 5.55 -34.55 -9.31
C GLY A 600 4.56 -34.08 -10.39
N TYR A 601 4.24 -32.79 -10.45
CA TYR A 601 3.27 -32.22 -11.41
C TYR A 601 3.86 -31.02 -12.18
N VAL A 602 3.27 -30.73 -13.34
CA VAL A 602 3.37 -29.42 -14.00
C VAL A 602 2.17 -28.57 -13.58
N SER A 603 2.43 -27.42 -12.96
CA SER A 603 1.40 -26.47 -12.53
C SER A 603 1.13 -25.42 -13.61
N SER A 604 -0.15 -25.16 -13.90
CA SER A 604 -0.58 -24.08 -14.80
C SER A 604 -1.68 -23.24 -14.15
N ILE A 605 -1.58 -21.92 -14.21
CA ILE A 605 -2.52 -20.98 -13.58
C ILE A 605 -3.33 -20.25 -14.65
N THR A 606 -4.64 -20.15 -14.45
CA THR A 606 -5.56 -19.32 -15.25
C THR A 606 -6.20 -18.27 -14.34
N ASN A 607 -6.01 -17.00 -14.65
CA ASN A 607 -6.46 -15.88 -13.83
C ASN A 607 -7.58 -15.08 -14.50
N LYS A 608 -8.51 -14.59 -13.68
CA LYS A 608 -9.58 -13.64 -13.99
C LYS A 608 -9.56 -12.50 -12.94
N THR A 609 -10.55 -11.62 -12.96
CA THR A 609 -10.74 -10.63 -11.88
C THR A 609 -11.07 -11.35 -10.57
N ASN A 610 -10.17 -11.29 -9.58
CA ASN A 610 -10.31 -11.91 -8.24
C ASN A 610 -10.69 -13.41 -8.23
N GLU A 611 -10.44 -14.14 -9.32
CA GLU A 611 -10.58 -15.61 -9.38
C GLU A 611 -9.37 -16.22 -10.09
N SER A 612 -8.75 -17.22 -9.46
CA SER A 612 -7.64 -18.00 -10.02
C SER A 612 -7.98 -19.49 -10.03
N THR A 613 -7.71 -20.16 -11.14
CA THR A 613 -7.74 -21.63 -11.24
C THR A 613 -6.32 -22.14 -11.42
N ILE A 614 -5.86 -22.95 -10.47
CA ILE A 614 -4.59 -23.66 -10.52
C ILE A 614 -4.88 -25.09 -11.01
N THR A 615 -4.18 -25.58 -12.02
CA THR A 615 -4.37 -26.93 -12.57
C THR A 615 -3.03 -27.65 -12.62
N ASN A 616 -2.88 -28.70 -11.82
CA ASN A 616 -1.62 -29.47 -11.75
C ASN A 616 -1.81 -30.78 -12.49
N THR A 617 -0.94 -31.01 -13.46
CA THR A 617 -1.04 -32.08 -14.45
C THR A 617 0.14 -33.02 -14.29
N GLN A 618 -0.11 -34.31 -14.07
CA GLN A 618 0.94 -35.33 -14.17
C GLN A 618 1.26 -35.57 -15.66
N TYR A 619 2.53 -35.78 -15.97
CA TYR A 619 3.03 -36.10 -17.31
C TYR A 619 3.71 -37.48 -17.30
N GLY A 620 3.79 -38.14 -18.45
CA GLY A 620 4.36 -39.48 -18.50
C GLY A 620 4.77 -40.00 -19.88
N LEU A 621 5.45 -41.13 -19.86
CA LEU A 621 6.00 -41.84 -21.01
C LEU A 621 5.40 -43.26 -21.07
N ILE A 622 5.02 -43.70 -22.26
CA ILE A 622 4.86 -45.12 -22.62
C ILE A 622 5.87 -45.50 -23.69
N ILE A 623 6.27 -46.77 -23.73
CA ILE A 623 7.08 -47.33 -24.81
C ILE A 623 6.31 -48.47 -25.47
N ASP A 624 6.17 -48.43 -26.80
CA ASP A 624 5.61 -49.55 -27.58
C ASP A 624 6.69 -50.22 -28.43
N LYS A 625 6.79 -51.55 -28.31
CA LYS A 625 7.75 -52.40 -29.01
C LYS A 625 7.10 -53.13 -30.19
N TYR A 626 7.73 -53.07 -31.35
CA TYR A 626 7.31 -53.76 -32.57
C TYR A 626 8.48 -54.48 -33.26
N ALA A 627 8.16 -55.39 -34.19
CA ALA A 627 9.13 -55.88 -35.17
C ALA A 627 9.31 -54.87 -36.32
N SER A 628 10.52 -54.79 -36.88
CA SER A 628 10.81 -54.02 -38.09
C SER A 628 9.87 -54.41 -39.23
N ASN A 629 9.43 -53.42 -40.01
CA ASN A 629 8.50 -53.59 -41.13
C ASN A 629 7.17 -54.30 -40.76
N SER A 630 6.78 -54.36 -39.48
CA SER A 630 5.55 -55.01 -39.04
C SER A 630 4.80 -54.19 -37.97
N LYS A 631 3.52 -54.49 -37.78
CA LYS A 631 2.67 -53.96 -36.71
C LYS A 631 2.48 -54.97 -35.57
N ASN A 632 3.18 -56.10 -35.64
CA ASN A 632 3.17 -57.12 -34.59
C ASN A 632 3.98 -56.61 -33.39
N LYS A 633 3.30 -56.50 -32.24
CA LYS A 633 3.91 -56.10 -30.96
C LYS A 633 4.87 -57.17 -30.46
N LEU A 634 5.95 -56.73 -29.83
CA LEU A 634 6.93 -57.63 -29.19
C LEU A 634 6.89 -57.49 -27.67
N ILE A 635 7.24 -58.58 -26.99
CA ILE A 635 7.25 -58.68 -25.52
C ILE A 635 8.62 -59.13 -25.02
N GLY A 636 8.97 -58.73 -23.79
CA GLY A 636 10.23 -59.10 -23.15
C GLY A 636 11.37 -58.10 -23.31
N ALA A 637 11.20 -57.07 -24.15
CA ALA A 637 12.11 -55.93 -24.19
C ALA A 637 12.15 -55.20 -22.82
N GLU A 638 13.34 -54.73 -22.44
CA GLU A 638 13.53 -53.86 -21.27
C GLU A 638 14.31 -52.60 -21.70
N PHE A 639 13.75 -51.44 -21.36
CA PHE A 639 14.31 -50.12 -21.60
C PHE A 639 14.78 -49.51 -20.30
N ILE A 640 15.85 -48.73 -20.35
CA ILE A 640 16.22 -47.83 -19.27
C ILE A 640 15.95 -46.39 -19.69
N VAL A 641 15.26 -45.65 -18.82
CA VAL A 641 14.99 -44.22 -18.95
C VAL A 641 15.69 -43.48 -17.83
N LYS A 642 16.70 -42.67 -18.13
CA LYS A 642 17.47 -41.88 -17.14
C LYS A 642 17.25 -40.40 -17.35
N SER A 643 17.14 -39.62 -16.27
CA SER A 643 17.32 -38.17 -16.36
C SER A 643 18.79 -37.83 -16.61
N THR A 644 19.05 -36.78 -17.39
CA THR A 644 20.42 -36.35 -17.75
C THR A 644 21.20 -35.83 -16.54
N ASP A 645 20.51 -35.41 -15.47
CA ASP A 645 21.11 -35.03 -14.19
C ASP A 645 21.39 -36.23 -13.26
N GLY A 646 21.08 -37.46 -13.70
CA GLY A 646 21.33 -38.71 -12.96
C GLY A 646 20.42 -38.98 -11.77
N LYS A 647 19.48 -38.07 -11.42
CA LYS A 647 18.62 -38.23 -10.23
C LYS A 647 17.51 -39.28 -10.39
N GLN A 648 17.07 -39.56 -11.61
CA GLN A 648 16.00 -40.51 -11.91
C GLN A 648 16.49 -41.58 -12.88
N SER A 649 16.14 -42.84 -12.60
CA SER A 649 16.39 -43.98 -13.49
C SER A 649 15.27 -44.98 -13.36
N TYR A 650 14.59 -45.28 -14.46
CA TYR A 650 13.47 -46.21 -14.53
C TYR A 650 13.79 -47.36 -15.48
N THR A 651 13.40 -48.59 -15.13
CA THR A 651 13.41 -49.73 -16.05
C THR A 651 11.98 -50.00 -16.49
N LEU A 652 11.70 -49.86 -17.79
CA LEU A 652 10.36 -49.94 -18.39
C LEU A 652 10.24 -51.12 -19.35
N LYS A 653 9.02 -51.64 -19.47
CA LYS A 653 8.64 -52.70 -20.43
C LYS A 653 7.58 -52.17 -21.42
N ASP A 654 7.27 -52.96 -22.45
CA ASP A 654 6.21 -52.61 -23.43
C ASP A 654 4.90 -52.20 -22.75
N ASN A 655 4.30 -51.11 -23.24
CA ASN A 655 3.00 -50.56 -22.81
C ASN A 655 2.93 -50.17 -21.31
N GLN A 656 4.07 -50.11 -20.60
CA GLN A 656 4.16 -49.60 -19.23
C GLN A 656 4.14 -48.06 -19.23
N LEU A 657 3.19 -47.47 -18.50
CA LEU A 657 3.11 -46.03 -18.28
C LEU A 657 3.95 -45.61 -17.08
N GLN A 658 4.89 -44.70 -17.30
CA GLN A 658 5.77 -44.12 -16.29
C GLN A 658 5.49 -42.62 -16.15
N GLN A 659 5.25 -42.15 -14.92
CA GLN A 659 5.20 -40.71 -14.61
C GLN A 659 6.61 -40.10 -14.75
N LEU A 660 6.73 -38.94 -15.40
CA LEU A 660 7.96 -38.15 -15.50
C LEU A 660 7.70 -36.72 -15.00
N THR A 661 8.70 -36.12 -14.34
CA THR A 661 8.72 -34.70 -13.99
C THR A 661 9.42 -33.87 -15.08
N PRO A 662 9.27 -32.54 -15.12
CA PRO A 662 10.08 -31.69 -15.99
C PRO A 662 11.58 -31.96 -15.86
N GLY A 663 12.29 -31.95 -17.00
CA GLY A 663 13.69 -32.31 -17.11
C GLY A 663 14.03 -32.97 -18.45
N ASP A 664 15.33 -33.16 -18.69
CA ASP A 664 15.87 -33.90 -19.83
C ASP A 664 16.10 -35.36 -19.47
N TYR A 665 15.75 -36.26 -20.38
CA TYR A 665 15.91 -37.71 -20.21
C TYR A 665 16.50 -38.37 -21.47
N THR A 666 17.02 -39.57 -21.28
CA THR A 666 17.47 -40.48 -22.33
C THR A 666 16.73 -41.81 -22.20
N ILE A 667 16.23 -42.35 -23.32
CA ILE A 667 15.67 -43.69 -23.44
C ILE A 667 16.68 -44.56 -24.19
N GLN A 668 16.99 -45.75 -23.67
CA GLN A 668 17.85 -46.73 -24.31
C GLN A 668 17.25 -48.14 -24.13
N GLU A 669 17.22 -48.96 -25.18
CA GLU A 669 16.96 -50.39 -25.01
C GLU A 669 18.19 -51.08 -24.44
N THR A 670 18.02 -51.91 -23.41
CA THR A 670 19.12 -52.66 -22.77
C THR A 670 18.97 -54.17 -22.91
N LYS A 671 17.86 -54.63 -23.49
CA LYS A 671 17.52 -56.03 -23.73
C LYS A 671 16.43 -56.09 -24.79
N SER A 672 16.71 -56.76 -25.91
CA SER A 672 15.74 -56.99 -26.97
C SER A 672 14.73 -58.10 -26.62
N PRO A 673 13.60 -58.18 -27.33
CA PRO A 673 12.71 -59.34 -27.34
C PRO A 673 13.43 -60.63 -27.75
N PHE A 674 12.88 -61.77 -27.34
CA PHE A 674 13.51 -63.08 -27.57
C PHE A 674 13.62 -63.38 -29.07
N GLY A 675 14.84 -63.59 -29.58
CA GLY A 675 15.13 -63.79 -31.01
C GLY A 675 15.40 -62.52 -31.83
N TYR A 676 15.45 -61.34 -31.20
CA TYR A 676 15.65 -60.05 -31.86
C TYR A 676 17.02 -59.44 -31.60
N GLN A 677 17.50 -58.61 -32.52
CA GLN A 677 18.73 -57.84 -32.36
C GLN A 677 18.50 -56.69 -31.38
N LEU A 678 19.44 -56.47 -30.45
CA LEU A 678 19.43 -55.35 -29.52
C LEU A 678 19.88 -54.07 -30.23
N ASP A 679 19.00 -53.07 -30.28
CA ASP A 679 19.35 -51.73 -30.74
C ASP A 679 19.47 -50.78 -29.54
N SER A 680 20.70 -50.70 -29.01
CA SER A 680 21.04 -49.86 -27.87
C SER A 680 21.20 -48.36 -28.22
N THR A 681 20.61 -47.89 -29.33
CA THR A 681 20.53 -46.47 -29.68
C THR A 681 19.86 -45.67 -28.57
N VAL A 682 20.38 -44.48 -28.30
CA VAL A 682 19.93 -43.59 -27.21
C VAL A 682 19.11 -42.44 -27.79
N TYR A 683 17.87 -42.31 -27.31
CA TYR A 683 16.91 -41.30 -27.79
C TYR A 683 16.66 -40.25 -26.70
N PRO A 684 16.99 -38.96 -26.93
CA PRO A 684 16.72 -37.90 -25.95
C PRO A 684 15.24 -37.50 -25.96
N ILE A 685 14.68 -37.22 -24.79
CA ILE A 685 13.31 -36.70 -24.61
C ILE A 685 13.31 -35.69 -23.46
N THR A 686 12.77 -34.49 -23.72
CA THR A 686 12.69 -33.38 -22.77
C THR A 686 11.23 -33.10 -22.43
N LEU A 687 10.94 -32.92 -21.14
CA LEU A 687 9.70 -32.33 -20.65
C LEU A 687 10.01 -30.94 -20.07
N THR A 688 9.44 -29.89 -20.66
CA THR A 688 9.64 -28.52 -20.17
C THR A 688 8.81 -28.24 -18.90
N GLN A 689 9.19 -27.18 -18.16
CA GLN A 689 8.47 -26.72 -16.97
C GLN A 689 7.03 -26.24 -17.29
N ASP A 690 6.75 -25.84 -18.54
CA ASP A 690 5.40 -25.50 -19.03
C ASP A 690 4.68 -26.68 -19.71
N GLY A 691 5.19 -27.91 -19.56
CA GLY A 691 4.48 -29.13 -19.95
C GLY A 691 4.48 -29.44 -21.45
N LYS A 692 5.57 -29.14 -22.15
CA LYS A 692 5.77 -29.47 -23.57
C LYS A 692 6.82 -30.58 -23.73
N TRP A 693 6.57 -31.47 -24.69
CA TRP A 693 7.49 -32.53 -25.08
C TRP A 693 8.36 -32.12 -26.27
N SER A 694 9.67 -32.38 -26.21
CA SER A 694 10.57 -32.25 -27.36
C SER A 694 11.64 -33.33 -27.38
N SER A 695 12.17 -33.66 -28.57
CA SER A 695 13.29 -34.59 -28.76
C SER A 695 14.31 -33.93 -29.69
N SER A 696 15.59 -33.92 -29.31
CA SER A 696 16.68 -33.24 -30.05
C SER A 696 16.34 -31.78 -30.42
N GLY A 697 15.65 -31.06 -29.52
CA GLY A 697 15.19 -29.69 -29.72
C GLY A 697 13.92 -29.52 -30.57
N GLN A 698 13.37 -30.58 -31.17
CA GLN A 698 12.15 -30.54 -31.98
C GLN A 698 10.91 -30.88 -31.15
N GLY A 699 9.86 -30.03 -31.22
CA GLY A 699 8.63 -30.20 -30.45
C GLY A 699 7.73 -31.34 -30.96
N ILE A 700 7.27 -32.21 -30.07
CA ILE A 700 6.49 -33.40 -30.40
C ILE A 700 5.00 -33.07 -30.41
N ASN A 701 4.43 -32.95 -31.61
CA ASN A 701 3.03 -32.57 -31.83
C ASN A 701 2.19 -33.65 -32.54
N VAL A 702 2.80 -34.74 -33.00
CA VAL A 702 2.12 -35.80 -33.77
C VAL A 702 1.30 -36.69 -32.84
N LYS A 703 -0.01 -36.85 -33.10
CA LYS A 703 -0.95 -37.58 -32.21
C LYS A 703 -1.04 -39.10 -32.42
N SER A 704 -0.19 -39.67 -33.28
CA SER A 704 -0.13 -41.10 -33.61
C SER A 704 1.29 -41.51 -34.00
N PRO A 705 1.69 -42.78 -33.85
CA PRO A 705 2.92 -43.32 -34.44
C PRO A 705 3.02 -43.11 -35.95
N THR A 706 4.20 -42.68 -36.40
CA THR A 706 4.56 -42.63 -37.83
C THR A 706 4.78 -44.05 -38.36
N THR A 707 4.20 -44.38 -39.52
CA THR A 707 4.44 -45.67 -40.20
C THR A 707 5.71 -45.65 -41.05
N ASP A 708 6.40 -46.79 -41.15
CA ASP A 708 7.47 -47.01 -42.11
C ASP A 708 7.27 -48.38 -42.78
N GLY A 709 7.23 -48.41 -44.12
CA GLY A 709 6.78 -49.57 -44.89
C GLY A 709 5.47 -50.17 -44.37
N ASN A 710 5.51 -51.46 -44.02
CA ASN A 710 4.39 -52.20 -43.44
C ASN A 710 4.25 -52.02 -41.91
N GLY A 711 5.22 -51.38 -41.23
CA GLY A 711 5.31 -51.27 -39.78
C GLY A 711 5.26 -49.84 -39.24
N TYR A 712 5.91 -49.64 -38.09
CA TYR A 712 6.07 -48.34 -37.44
C TYR A 712 7.53 -47.89 -37.41
N LYS A 713 7.73 -46.58 -37.55
CA LYS A 713 9.05 -45.94 -37.43
C LYS A 713 9.41 -45.71 -35.97
N ASP A 714 10.70 -45.76 -35.66
CA ASP A 714 11.22 -45.26 -34.39
C ASP A 714 10.94 -43.76 -34.24
N GLY A 715 10.50 -43.36 -33.05
CA GLY A 715 10.26 -41.95 -32.74
C GLY A 715 9.17 -41.72 -31.71
N PHE A 716 8.76 -40.45 -31.60
CA PHE A 716 7.84 -39.98 -30.56
C PHE A 716 6.51 -39.49 -31.14
N SER A 717 5.43 -39.73 -30.41
CA SER A 717 4.08 -39.23 -30.66
C SER A 717 3.35 -39.00 -29.33
N ILE A 718 2.18 -38.37 -29.35
CA ILE A 718 1.34 -38.19 -28.15
C ILE A 718 0.40 -39.39 -27.99
N ALA A 719 0.33 -39.98 -26.79
CA ALA A 719 -0.60 -41.04 -26.44
C ALA A 719 -1.95 -40.47 -25.95
N THR A 720 -2.77 -39.96 -26.86
CA THR A 720 -4.09 -39.40 -26.52
C THR A 720 -5.05 -40.44 -25.90
N ASP A 721 -4.84 -41.71 -26.19
CA ASP A 721 -5.52 -42.89 -25.62
C ASP A 721 -5.11 -43.24 -24.17
N LYS A 722 -3.93 -42.79 -23.73
CA LYS A 722 -3.46 -42.89 -22.33
C LYS A 722 -3.57 -41.56 -21.58
N SER A 723 -3.93 -40.50 -22.29
CA SER A 723 -4.12 -39.18 -21.71
C SER A 723 -5.43 -39.11 -20.94
N ASN A 724 -5.37 -38.63 -19.71
CA ASN A 724 -6.53 -38.20 -18.93
C ASN A 724 -6.98 -36.76 -19.28
N ASN A 725 -6.24 -36.08 -20.18
CA ASN A 725 -6.49 -34.71 -20.61
C ASN A 725 -6.37 -34.61 -22.14
N THR A 726 -7.52 -34.52 -22.81
CA THR A 726 -7.65 -34.41 -24.28
C THR A 726 -6.93 -33.21 -24.89
N ASP A 727 -6.65 -32.18 -24.08
CA ASP A 727 -6.30 -30.83 -24.53
C ASP A 727 -4.81 -30.54 -24.32
N LYS A 728 -4.17 -31.14 -23.31
CA LYS A 728 -2.75 -30.90 -22.94
C LYS A 728 -1.74 -31.96 -23.38
N ASN A 729 -2.14 -33.05 -24.04
CA ASN A 729 -1.21 -34.04 -24.62
C ASN A 729 -0.16 -34.61 -23.61
N ASN A 730 -0.55 -34.87 -22.35
CA ASN A 730 0.40 -35.07 -21.24
C ASN A 730 1.14 -36.42 -21.22
N VAL A 731 0.76 -37.39 -22.07
CA VAL A 731 1.51 -38.65 -22.24
C VAL A 731 2.20 -38.69 -23.59
N VAL A 732 3.52 -38.91 -23.59
CA VAL A 732 4.30 -39.19 -24.80
C VAL A 732 4.46 -40.69 -25.00
N ARG A 733 4.36 -41.14 -26.25
CA ARG A 733 4.59 -42.51 -26.73
C ARG A 733 5.90 -42.53 -27.50
N PHE A 734 6.89 -43.26 -26.98
CA PHE A 734 8.04 -43.69 -27.75
C PHE A 734 7.73 -45.02 -28.44
N VAL A 735 8.05 -45.13 -29.73
CA VAL A 735 7.94 -46.37 -30.49
C VAL A 735 9.33 -46.85 -30.85
N LYS A 736 9.59 -48.15 -30.64
CA LYS A 736 10.85 -48.82 -31.02
C LYS A 736 10.59 -50.10 -31.79
N ASN A 737 11.13 -50.21 -33.00
CA ASN A 737 11.13 -51.43 -33.82
C ASN A 737 12.49 -52.16 -33.74
N ASP A 738 12.49 -53.50 -33.77
CA ASP A 738 13.72 -54.32 -33.90
C ASP A 738 13.63 -55.29 -35.07
N THR A 739 14.78 -55.54 -35.70
CA THR A 739 14.92 -56.62 -36.68
C THR A 739 15.21 -57.94 -35.96
N PHE A 740 14.54 -59.01 -36.37
CA PHE A 740 14.81 -60.36 -35.85
C PHE A 740 16.23 -60.81 -36.26
N LYS A 741 16.90 -61.60 -35.42
CA LYS A 741 18.19 -62.21 -35.80
C LYS A 741 18.00 -63.09 -37.04
N LYS A 742 19.01 -63.18 -37.91
CA LYS A 742 18.95 -64.06 -39.10
C LYS A 742 18.67 -65.51 -38.68
N PHE A 743 18.15 -66.31 -39.60
CA PHE A 743 17.89 -67.73 -39.36
C PHE A 743 18.95 -68.62 -40.01
N ASP A 744 19.35 -69.69 -39.33
CA ASP A 744 20.02 -70.81 -39.98
C ASP A 744 19.04 -71.97 -40.18
N LEU A 745 19.09 -72.59 -41.35
CA LEU A 745 18.31 -73.75 -41.72
C LEU A 745 19.18 -75.01 -41.63
N THR A 746 18.90 -75.87 -40.64
CA THR A 746 19.38 -77.25 -40.57
C THR A 746 18.38 -78.20 -41.24
N VAL A 747 18.82 -78.94 -42.25
CA VAL A 747 18.05 -79.99 -42.92
C VAL A 747 18.59 -81.36 -42.50
N ASN A 748 17.75 -82.19 -41.90
CA ASN A 748 18.07 -83.56 -41.51
C ASN A 748 17.44 -84.56 -42.49
N LYS A 749 18.27 -85.38 -43.13
CA LYS A 749 17.84 -86.35 -44.14
C LYS A 749 17.65 -87.73 -43.53
N VAL A 750 16.44 -88.29 -43.61
CA VAL A 750 16.12 -89.63 -43.09
C VAL A 750 15.32 -90.50 -44.07
N ASP A 751 15.26 -91.81 -43.80
CA ASP A 751 14.30 -92.75 -44.40
C ASP A 751 12.93 -92.62 -43.75
N LYS A 752 11.89 -92.57 -44.58
CA LYS A 752 10.48 -92.36 -44.17
C LYS A 752 9.91 -93.47 -43.29
N THR A 753 10.48 -94.67 -43.32
CA THR A 753 9.90 -95.88 -42.71
C THR A 753 10.52 -96.22 -41.36
N THR A 754 11.81 -95.92 -41.22
CA THR A 754 12.66 -96.30 -40.07
C THR A 754 13.19 -95.11 -39.29
N GLY A 755 13.13 -93.89 -39.83
CA GLY A 755 13.70 -92.69 -39.22
C GLY A 755 15.23 -92.62 -39.26
N ASN A 756 15.90 -93.62 -39.83
CA ASN A 756 17.37 -93.68 -39.90
C ASN A 756 17.93 -92.57 -40.79
N ALA A 757 19.04 -91.97 -40.36
CA ALA A 757 19.75 -90.93 -41.09
C ALA A 757 20.33 -91.44 -42.43
N LEU A 758 20.12 -90.69 -43.51
CA LEU A 758 20.56 -91.05 -44.86
C LEU A 758 21.68 -90.14 -45.35
N LYS A 759 22.81 -90.73 -45.67
CA LYS A 759 23.98 -90.05 -46.23
C LYS A 759 23.93 -89.95 -47.75
N GLY A 760 24.58 -88.93 -48.31
CA GLY A 760 24.79 -88.81 -49.76
C GLY A 760 23.66 -88.15 -50.55
N ALA A 761 22.69 -87.53 -49.87
CA ALA A 761 21.81 -86.55 -50.49
C ALA A 761 22.59 -85.28 -50.88
N LYS A 762 22.02 -84.46 -51.77
CA LYS A 762 22.46 -83.08 -52.02
C LYS A 762 21.26 -82.14 -52.03
N PHE A 763 21.43 -80.97 -51.43
CA PHE A 763 20.40 -79.94 -51.34
C PHE A 763 20.86 -78.62 -51.95
N THR A 764 19.91 -77.95 -52.60
CA THR A 764 20.01 -76.57 -53.06
C THR A 764 18.89 -75.76 -52.42
N LEU A 765 19.22 -74.64 -51.80
CA LEU A 765 18.27 -73.65 -51.31
C LEU A 765 18.26 -72.47 -52.28
N THR A 766 17.10 -72.12 -52.82
CA THR A 766 16.92 -70.96 -53.71
C THR A 766 16.10 -69.89 -53.00
N ASP A 767 16.52 -68.64 -53.01
CA ASP A 767 15.73 -67.51 -52.50
C ASP A 767 14.77 -66.91 -53.56
N SER A 768 14.00 -65.90 -53.17
CA SER A 768 13.02 -65.23 -54.02
C SER A 768 13.62 -64.50 -55.23
N ASP A 769 14.91 -64.16 -55.15
CA ASP A 769 15.63 -63.45 -56.21
C ASP A 769 16.30 -64.44 -57.19
N GLY A 770 16.07 -65.75 -57.00
CA GLY A 770 16.61 -66.83 -57.82
C GLY A 770 18.07 -67.19 -57.49
N LYS A 771 18.67 -66.59 -56.46
CA LYS A 771 20.03 -66.88 -56.04
C LYS A 771 20.05 -68.23 -55.31
N THR A 772 21.01 -69.07 -55.69
CA THR A 772 21.10 -70.47 -55.24
C THR A 772 22.27 -70.68 -54.28
N SER A 773 21.96 -71.20 -53.10
CA SER A 773 22.93 -71.73 -52.14
C SER A 773 22.94 -73.26 -52.26
N VAL A 774 24.04 -73.81 -52.76
CA VAL A 774 24.28 -75.26 -52.82
C VAL A 774 25.17 -75.65 -51.65
N TYR A 775 24.79 -76.67 -50.88
CA TYR A 775 25.64 -77.18 -49.80
C TYR A 775 26.92 -77.82 -50.35
N LYS A 776 28.08 -77.51 -49.76
CA LYS A 776 29.41 -77.89 -50.26
C LYS A 776 30.23 -78.59 -49.17
N GLU A 777 30.21 -79.92 -49.18
CA GLU A 777 31.17 -80.76 -48.46
C GLU A 777 31.76 -81.83 -49.39
N THR A 778 32.91 -82.37 -48.98
CA THR A 778 33.60 -83.49 -49.64
C THR A 778 33.05 -84.85 -49.25
N ASP A 779 32.47 -84.99 -48.05
CA ASP A 779 32.08 -86.28 -47.47
C ASP A 779 30.56 -86.48 -47.39
N PRO A 780 30.06 -87.74 -47.40
CA PRO A 780 28.63 -88.01 -47.27
C PRO A 780 28.07 -87.71 -45.86
N THR A 781 27.52 -86.51 -45.68
CA THR A 781 26.69 -86.12 -44.53
C THR A 781 25.20 -86.51 -44.71
N SER A 782 24.46 -86.52 -43.61
CA SER A 782 22.99 -86.63 -43.52
C SER A 782 22.32 -85.34 -43.01
N THR A 783 23.11 -84.33 -42.63
CA THR A 783 22.64 -83.06 -42.05
C THR A 783 23.31 -81.91 -42.79
N PHE A 784 22.53 -80.91 -43.20
CA PHE A 784 22.94 -79.84 -44.10
C PHE A 784 22.53 -78.49 -43.51
N THR A 785 23.44 -77.52 -43.44
CA THR A 785 23.17 -76.19 -42.86
C THR A 785 23.23 -75.10 -43.92
N PHE A 786 22.26 -74.18 -43.90
CA PHE A 786 22.23 -72.95 -44.70
C PHE A 786 22.06 -71.75 -43.77
N GLU A 787 23.09 -70.92 -43.64
CA GLU A 787 23.17 -69.90 -42.59
C GLU A 787 22.66 -68.52 -43.04
N ASN A 788 22.39 -67.64 -42.07
CA ASN A 788 22.19 -66.20 -42.26
C ASN A 788 20.99 -65.80 -43.15
N LEU A 789 19.94 -66.63 -43.19
CA LEU A 789 18.69 -66.37 -43.91
C LEU A 789 17.96 -65.14 -43.33
N SER A 790 17.39 -64.33 -44.22
CA SER A 790 16.64 -63.10 -43.90
C SER A 790 15.14 -63.35 -44.02
N SER A 791 14.31 -62.31 -43.92
CA SER A 791 12.92 -62.41 -44.40
C SER A 791 12.92 -62.61 -45.92
N GLY A 792 11.96 -63.39 -46.40
CA GLY A 792 11.89 -63.83 -47.78
C GLY A 792 11.22 -65.19 -47.94
N THR A 793 11.07 -65.62 -49.20
CA THR A 793 10.60 -66.96 -49.55
C THR A 793 11.75 -67.78 -50.10
N TYR A 794 11.94 -68.98 -49.54
CA TYR A 794 13.00 -69.91 -49.91
C TYR A 794 12.40 -71.24 -50.40
N THR A 795 13.01 -71.83 -51.41
CA THR A 795 12.66 -73.17 -51.91
C THR A 795 13.84 -74.11 -51.74
N LEU A 796 13.69 -75.12 -50.89
CA LEU A 796 14.66 -76.18 -50.67
C LEU A 796 14.37 -77.35 -51.62
N LYS A 797 15.35 -77.71 -52.44
CA LYS A 797 15.28 -78.78 -53.43
C LYS A 797 16.33 -79.85 -53.16
N GLU A 798 15.92 -81.11 -53.11
CA GLU A 798 16.85 -82.24 -53.12
C GLU A 798 17.39 -82.44 -54.55
N SER A 799 18.58 -81.92 -54.82
CA SER A 799 19.23 -81.96 -56.13
C SER A 799 19.92 -83.30 -56.44
N LYS A 800 20.18 -84.13 -55.42
CA LYS A 800 20.44 -85.57 -55.56
C LYS A 800 19.84 -86.31 -54.36
N ALA A 801 19.04 -87.35 -54.61
CA ALA A 801 18.62 -88.28 -53.57
C ALA A 801 19.77 -89.22 -53.16
N PRO A 802 19.76 -89.77 -51.93
CA PRO A 802 20.61 -90.90 -51.55
C PRO A 802 20.45 -92.08 -52.51
N ASP A 803 21.51 -92.86 -52.71
CA ASP A 803 21.47 -93.99 -53.61
C ASP A 803 20.52 -95.08 -53.05
N GLY A 804 19.65 -95.59 -53.91
CA GLY A 804 18.52 -96.44 -53.50
C GLY A 804 17.22 -95.71 -53.14
N TYR A 805 17.18 -94.36 -53.13
CA TYR A 805 15.99 -93.59 -52.70
C TYR A 805 15.33 -92.76 -53.80
N ILE A 806 14.02 -92.50 -53.65
CA ILE A 806 13.23 -91.56 -54.46
C ILE A 806 13.40 -90.16 -53.85
N ALA A 807 13.63 -89.15 -54.70
CA ALA A 807 13.82 -87.77 -54.26
C ALA A 807 12.57 -87.16 -53.58
N SER A 808 12.78 -86.23 -52.66
CA SER A 808 11.70 -85.45 -52.05
C SER A 808 11.00 -84.54 -53.07
N LYS A 809 9.83 -84.02 -52.69
CA LYS A 809 9.30 -82.81 -53.34
C LYS A 809 10.12 -81.60 -52.89
N ASP A 810 10.06 -80.53 -53.68
CA ASP A 810 10.60 -79.22 -53.30
C ASP A 810 9.77 -78.66 -52.13
N VAL A 811 10.46 -78.16 -51.09
CA VAL A 811 9.88 -77.66 -49.84
C VAL A 811 9.96 -76.14 -49.84
N THR A 812 8.85 -75.45 -49.57
CA THR A 812 8.82 -73.99 -49.52
C THR A 812 8.81 -73.51 -48.08
N MET A 813 9.67 -72.54 -47.77
CA MET A 813 9.76 -71.85 -46.50
C MET A 813 9.51 -70.36 -46.73
N ILE A 814 8.74 -69.74 -45.85
CA ILE A 814 8.56 -68.29 -45.78
C ILE A 814 9.05 -67.86 -44.40
N ILE A 815 9.98 -66.90 -44.38
CA ILE A 815 10.39 -66.17 -43.19
C ILE A 815 9.80 -64.76 -43.34
N SER A 816 8.84 -64.43 -42.49
CA SER A 816 8.16 -63.13 -42.48
C SER A 816 9.03 -62.05 -41.83
N ASP A 817 8.71 -60.78 -42.05
CA ASP A 817 9.44 -59.64 -41.44
C ASP A 817 9.31 -59.57 -39.90
N ASP A 818 8.31 -60.23 -39.31
CA ASP A 818 8.17 -60.42 -37.86
C ASP A 818 8.90 -61.65 -37.32
N GLY A 819 9.80 -62.25 -38.11
CA GLY A 819 10.52 -63.48 -37.76
C GLY A 819 9.63 -64.73 -37.67
N SER A 820 8.34 -64.67 -38.01
CA SER A 820 7.51 -65.87 -38.07
C SER A 820 7.91 -66.76 -39.27
N VAL A 821 7.98 -68.07 -39.04
CA VAL A 821 8.42 -69.06 -40.02
C VAL A 821 7.24 -69.95 -40.41
N LYS A 822 7.00 -70.11 -41.71
CA LYS A 822 5.96 -71.00 -42.26
C LYS A 822 6.59 -71.94 -43.29
N VAL A 823 6.40 -73.24 -43.12
CA VAL A 823 6.91 -74.26 -44.06
C VAL A 823 5.73 -74.99 -44.72
N THR A 824 5.81 -75.22 -46.02
CA THR A 824 4.83 -75.98 -46.81
C THR A 824 5.53 -77.01 -47.70
N ASN A 825 4.79 -78.04 -48.12
CA ASN A 825 5.28 -79.19 -48.89
C ASN A 825 6.38 -80.05 -48.23
N ASN A 826 6.81 -79.76 -46.99
CA ASN A 826 7.71 -80.68 -46.28
C ASN A 826 7.04 -82.04 -46.05
N ASN A 827 7.83 -83.10 -46.13
CA ASN A 827 7.34 -84.49 -46.05
C ASN A 827 7.79 -85.23 -44.78
N GLY A 828 8.37 -84.50 -43.83
CA GLY A 828 8.61 -84.89 -42.44
C GLY A 828 8.37 -83.71 -41.49
N ASP A 829 8.78 -83.86 -40.24
CA ASP A 829 8.58 -82.85 -39.20
C ASP A 829 9.41 -81.57 -39.44
N TRP A 830 8.99 -80.46 -38.84
CA TRP A 830 9.79 -79.24 -38.79
C TRP A 830 9.55 -78.46 -37.49
N LYS A 831 10.52 -77.61 -37.13
CA LYS A 831 10.41 -76.62 -36.06
C LYS A 831 11.22 -75.37 -36.41
N SER A 832 10.76 -74.21 -35.97
CA SER A 832 11.60 -73.02 -35.78
C SER A 832 11.84 -72.81 -34.28
N THR A 833 12.94 -72.14 -33.93
CA THR A 833 13.34 -71.85 -32.55
C THR A 833 14.12 -70.54 -32.55
N LEU A 834 13.56 -69.52 -31.92
CA LEU A 834 14.23 -68.25 -31.72
C LEU A 834 15.38 -68.41 -30.70
N GLN A 835 16.43 -67.60 -30.79
CA GLN A 835 17.64 -67.72 -29.97
C GLN A 835 18.01 -66.41 -29.27
N ASN A 836 18.46 -66.53 -28.01
CA ASN A 836 18.86 -65.38 -27.18
C ASN A 836 20.37 -65.20 -27.01
N ASP A 837 21.17 -66.21 -27.36
CA ASP A 837 22.63 -66.15 -27.34
C ASP A 837 23.17 -65.35 -28.55
N ALA A 838 24.48 -65.42 -28.79
CA ALA A 838 25.12 -64.77 -29.94
C ALA A 838 24.80 -65.43 -31.30
N GLY A 839 24.05 -66.54 -31.31
CA GLY A 839 23.68 -67.26 -32.51
C GLY A 839 22.50 -66.66 -33.27
N ASN A 840 22.40 -67.07 -34.53
CA ASN A 840 21.20 -66.88 -35.35
C ASN A 840 20.03 -67.71 -34.81
N ASN A 841 18.81 -67.26 -35.09
CA ASN A 841 17.60 -68.05 -34.88
C ASN A 841 17.69 -69.36 -35.69
N GLN A 842 16.99 -70.42 -35.30
CA GLN A 842 17.19 -71.76 -35.89
C GLN A 842 15.91 -72.31 -36.53
N ILE A 843 16.06 -72.98 -37.67
CA ILE A 843 14.99 -73.75 -38.34
C ILE A 843 15.52 -75.16 -38.59
N SER A 844 14.81 -76.17 -38.12
CA SER A 844 15.14 -77.58 -38.34
C SER A 844 14.04 -78.23 -39.18
N LEU A 845 14.39 -78.68 -40.39
CA LEU A 845 13.53 -79.49 -41.25
C LEU A 845 13.99 -80.95 -41.25
N THR A 846 13.07 -81.88 -41.07
CA THR A 846 13.30 -83.30 -41.38
C THR A 846 12.73 -83.59 -42.76
N VAL A 847 13.57 -84.04 -43.69
CA VAL A 847 13.18 -84.40 -45.07
C VAL A 847 13.26 -85.93 -45.22
N ASN A 848 12.12 -86.54 -45.51
CA ASN A 848 11.91 -87.99 -45.58
C ASN A 848 12.01 -88.50 -47.02
N ASN A 849 12.85 -89.50 -47.30
CA ASN A 849 12.78 -90.19 -48.60
C ASN A 849 12.21 -91.60 -48.45
N SER A 850 11.56 -92.07 -49.51
CA SER A 850 11.09 -93.45 -49.61
C SER A 850 12.08 -94.25 -50.44
N ASN A 851 12.35 -95.49 -50.03
CA ASN A 851 13.18 -96.41 -50.82
C ASN A 851 12.60 -96.59 -52.23
N LYS A 852 13.47 -96.68 -53.24
CA LYS A 852 13.11 -97.18 -54.57
C LYS A 852 12.69 -98.63 -54.39
N THR A 853 11.43 -98.93 -54.64
CA THR A 853 10.91 -100.30 -54.55
C THR A 853 11.62 -101.18 -55.56
N VAL A 854 12.53 -102.04 -55.10
CA VAL A 854 12.81 -103.28 -55.80
C VAL A 854 11.48 -104.04 -55.84
N PHE A 855 10.96 -104.35 -57.02
CA PHE A 855 9.74 -105.14 -57.13
C PHE A 855 9.98 -106.49 -56.43
N PRO A 856 9.16 -106.88 -55.44
CA PRO A 856 9.24 -108.23 -54.90
C PRO A 856 8.93 -109.22 -56.02
N SER A 857 9.76 -110.26 -56.15
CA SER A 857 9.49 -111.39 -57.04
C SER A 857 8.06 -111.90 -56.82
N THR A 858 7.33 -112.19 -57.90
CA THR A 858 5.88 -112.46 -57.84
C THR A 858 5.55 -113.77 -57.11
N GLY A 859 5.38 -113.69 -55.79
CA GLY A 859 4.97 -114.82 -54.95
C GLY A 859 5.19 -114.59 -53.46
N GLY A 860 4.21 -113.98 -52.76
CA GLY A 860 4.34 -113.70 -51.33
C GLY A 860 3.02 -113.43 -50.60
N THR A 861 2.41 -114.49 -50.06
CA THR A 861 1.53 -114.60 -48.85
C THR A 861 0.40 -113.59 -48.52
N GLY A 862 0.23 -112.45 -49.21
CA GLY A 862 -0.81 -111.46 -48.90
C GLY A 862 -2.25 -111.90 -49.24
N ILE A 863 -2.42 -112.67 -50.31
CA ILE A 863 -3.75 -113.00 -50.89
C ILE A 863 -4.57 -113.94 -50.00
N VAL A 864 -3.94 -114.80 -49.20
CA VAL A 864 -4.61 -115.83 -48.39
C VAL A 864 -5.59 -115.22 -47.39
N ARG A 865 -5.26 -114.07 -46.79
CA ARG A 865 -6.15 -113.39 -45.82
C ARG A 865 -7.42 -112.85 -46.47
N TYR A 866 -7.33 -112.34 -47.70
CA TYR A 866 -8.49 -111.83 -48.44
C TYR A 866 -9.40 -112.96 -48.94
N MET A 867 -8.83 -114.10 -49.38
CA MET A 867 -9.64 -115.27 -49.73
C MET A 867 -10.38 -115.88 -48.53
N LEU A 868 -9.75 -115.93 -47.34
CA LEU A 868 -10.42 -116.39 -46.12
C LEU A 868 -11.60 -115.51 -45.72
N ILE A 869 -11.45 -114.18 -45.82
CA ILE A 869 -12.53 -113.22 -45.52
C ILE A 869 -13.66 -113.34 -46.56
N ALA A 870 -13.35 -113.43 -47.85
CA ALA A 870 -14.34 -113.63 -48.91
C ALA A 870 -15.12 -114.96 -48.75
N GLY A 871 -14.41 -116.05 -48.43
CA GLY A 871 -15.03 -117.36 -48.16
C GLY A 871 -15.98 -117.34 -46.95
N ALA A 872 -15.63 -116.61 -45.89
CA ALA A 872 -16.50 -116.45 -44.73
C ALA A 872 -17.82 -115.73 -45.08
N PHE A 873 -17.78 -114.66 -45.88
CA PHE A 873 -19.00 -113.98 -46.34
C PHE A 873 -19.89 -114.86 -47.22
N ILE A 874 -19.30 -115.69 -48.10
CA ILE A 874 -20.05 -116.65 -48.93
C ILE A 874 -20.74 -117.71 -48.07
N LEU A 875 -20.05 -118.24 -47.05
CA LEU A 875 -20.63 -119.22 -46.11
C LEU A 875 -21.78 -118.62 -45.29
N ILE A 876 -21.67 -117.35 -44.86
CA ILE A 876 -22.76 -116.65 -44.14
C ILE A 876 -23.98 -116.45 -45.06
N ALA A 877 -23.78 -116.07 -46.32
CA ALA A 877 -24.85 -115.92 -47.30
C ALA A 877 -25.57 -117.25 -47.61
N LEU A 878 -24.82 -118.35 -47.76
CA LEU A 878 -25.38 -119.69 -47.92
C LEU A 878 -26.13 -120.17 -46.66
N GLY A 879 -25.59 -119.89 -45.46
CA GLY A 879 -26.25 -120.21 -44.19
C GLY A 879 -27.60 -119.49 -44.01
N ALA A 880 -27.65 -118.19 -44.32
CA ALA A 880 -28.90 -117.42 -44.30
C ALA A 880 -29.94 -117.96 -45.30
N SER A 881 -29.48 -118.31 -46.51
CA SER A 881 -30.33 -118.90 -47.56
C SER A 881 -30.89 -120.27 -47.15
N GLY A 882 -30.05 -121.13 -46.57
CA GLY A 882 -30.45 -122.44 -46.04
C GLY A 882 -31.44 -122.33 -44.88
N TYR A 883 -31.23 -121.39 -43.95
CA TYR A 883 -32.16 -121.15 -42.83
C TYR A 883 -33.54 -120.67 -43.31
N TYR A 884 -33.59 -119.82 -44.35
CA TYR A 884 -34.84 -119.38 -44.97
C TYR A 884 -35.63 -120.54 -45.59
N ILE A 885 -34.96 -121.42 -46.33
CA ILE A 885 -35.58 -122.61 -46.94
C ILE A 885 -36.02 -123.63 -45.86
N PHE A 886 -35.18 -123.87 -44.85
CA PHE A 886 -35.51 -124.77 -43.73
C PHE A 886 -36.74 -124.32 -42.94
N ARG A 887 -36.98 -123.00 -42.84
CA ARG A 887 -38.18 -122.45 -42.18
C ARG A 887 -39.46 -122.63 -42.99
N ILE A 888 -39.37 -122.79 -44.30
CA ILE A 888 -40.53 -123.04 -45.19
C ILE A 888 -40.91 -124.53 -45.21
N MET A 889 -39.94 -125.44 -45.10
CA MET A 889 -40.20 -126.90 -45.19
C MET A 889 -40.56 -127.59 -43.86
N ARG A 890 -40.84 -126.83 -42.79
CA ARG A 890 -41.19 -127.39 -41.47
C ARG A 890 -42.46 -126.81 -40.83
N GLY A 891 -43.43 -126.44 -41.67
CA GLY A 891 -44.83 -126.29 -41.29
C GLY A 891 -45.62 -127.57 -41.60
N ASN A 892 -46.43 -128.01 -40.64
CA ASN A 892 -47.36 -129.15 -40.70
C ASN A 892 -48.26 -129.10 -41.98
N ARG A 893 -48.80 -130.20 -42.56
CA ARG A 893 -48.93 -131.62 -42.15
C ARG A 893 -49.61 -131.92 -40.81
N SER A 894 -50.68 -131.18 -40.54
CA SER A 894 -51.77 -131.50 -39.62
C SER A 894 -52.95 -130.60 -40.00
#